data_AF-A0A3P9JEN5-F1
#
_entry.id   AF-A0A3P9JEN5-F1
#
_cell.length_a   1.000
_cell.length_b   1.000
_cell.length_c   1.000
_cell.angle_alpha   90.00
_cell.angle_beta   90.00
_cell.angle_gamma   90.00
#
_symmetry.space_group_name_H-M   'P 1'
#
loop_
_entity.id
_entity.type
_entity.pdbx_description
1 polymer ?
#
loop_
_entity_poly.entity_id
_entity_poly.type
_entity_poly.pdbx_seq_one_letter_code
_entity_poly.pdbx_strand_id
1 'polypeptide(L)'
;MAHFDTEYQRLEASYSDSPPGEENLLMHVAEGAKSHWHHIENLDLFFQRVYNLHQKNGFTCMLLGELFELVQLLFVVCFTVFLANCVDYDVLFANKFVNHTDSSKVTLPDALIPMDVCTARIRDNGFVIFVLIISGVFWLHRLVKFFYNVCCYWEIRSFYKNALKMSMSELPYATWQEVQARIIEIQKEHQICIHKKELTELDIYHRILRFKNYMVAMVNKSLLPVRFRLPVLGEVVFFTRGLKYNFELIFFWGPGSLFENEWSLKSEYKRGGNRLELADRLASRILWIGIANLLLCPVILVWQILYAFFSYTEVIKREPGSLGARCWSLYGRCYLRHFNELDHELMSRLSKGYKASSKYMNCFLSPLLTVVAKNIAFFAGSLLAVLIALTIYDEDVLAVEHVLSSITLLGVCITICRSFIPDKHMVFCPEQLLRVILAHIHYMPDHWQGNAHRYETRDQFSQLFQYKAVFILEELLSPVVTPIILIFCLRRKSLEIIDFFRNFTVEVIGVGDTCSFAQMDIRQHGHPAWMSEGKTEASIYQQAEDGKTELSLMHFAITNPHWQPPQETTHFISQLKERVHREAAGAPSETHPLSLSESEPRSLVANLLAGPSSLASVHFGCDNSLINHAVAGSDGASALRSLSPVSSSLHLRGSLSMAQRASGFTGKAMSGSGTDARTVSSGSSAWEGQLTSMVLSEYASTEMSIHALYIHELHKQQSRGELSRHTWHRRESDESSDSIPDEVRSDHNPQSKSFPRSHTFPTVVSSPSATSISVNSSKPKGQEDEKSQSQRRHSGPATDHFNAVGRPVRVARVPMGGWADDGQAAPRHHEAVPEESSEDEMPPHIHKVT
;
A
#
# COMPACT_ATOMS: atom_id res chain seq x y z
N MET A 1 -42.74 35.07 49.40
CA MET A 1 -43.74 34.18 48.76
C MET A 1 -43.19 33.90 47.37
N ALA A 2 -42.61 32.73 47.16
CA ALA A 2 -43.32 31.48 46.80
C ALA A 2 -43.79 31.58 45.32
N HIS A 3 -43.12 31.00 44.33
CA HIS A 3 -42.27 29.79 44.29
C HIS A 3 -43.06 28.52 44.64
N PHE A 4 -43.31 27.69 43.63
CA PHE A 4 -43.48 26.24 43.75
C PHE A 4 -43.17 25.63 42.38
N ASP A 5 -42.17 24.77 42.34
CA ASP A 5 -41.78 23.98 41.19
C ASP A 5 -42.31 22.55 41.34
N THR A 6 -42.54 21.85 40.24
CA THR A 6 -42.98 20.44 40.25
C THR A 6 -42.17 19.63 39.23
N GLU A 7 -41.24 18.81 39.72
CA GLU A 7 -40.62 17.76 38.93
C GLU A 7 -41.61 16.61 38.66
N TYR A 8 -41.41 15.88 37.56
CA TYR A 8 -42.09 14.60 37.32
C TYR A 8 -41.06 13.51 37.00
N GLN A 9 -41.10 12.43 37.77
CA GLN A 9 -40.12 11.37 37.82
C GLN A 9 -40.45 10.24 36.82
N ARG A 10 -39.45 9.54 36.28
CA ARG A 10 -39.69 8.27 35.57
C ARG A 10 -38.58 7.21 35.74
N LEU A 11 -38.75 6.41 36.79
CA LEU A 11 -38.43 4.99 36.95
C LEU A 11 -37.30 4.36 36.10
N GLU A 12 -36.30 3.84 36.82
CA GLU A 12 -35.38 2.80 36.37
C GLU A 12 -36.11 1.47 36.11
N ALA A 13 -35.51 0.59 35.29
CA ALA A 13 -35.90 -0.80 35.16
C ALA A 13 -34.64 -1.68 35.05
N SER A 14 -34.17 -2.20 36.18
CA SER A 14 -33.04 -3.12 36.24
C SER A 14 -33.51 -4.56 36.03
N TYR A 15 -32.85 -5.26 35.09
CA TYR A 15 -32.84 -6.73 35.02
C TYR A 15 -31.39 -7.17 34.87
N SER A 16 -30.82 -7.66 35.97
CA SER A 16 -29.55 -8.36 36.02
C SER A 16 -29.79 -9.67 36.77
N ASP A 17 -29.52 -10.78 36.12
CA ASP A 17 -29.74 -12.12 36.68
C ASP A 17 -28.43 -12.92 36.55
N SER A 18 -27.99 -13.48 37.67
CA SER A 18 -26.72 -14.21 37.80
C SER A 18 -26.76 -15.04 39.09
N PRO A 19 -26.30 -16.31 39.07
CA PRO A 19 -26.56 -17.24 40.16
C PRO A 19 -25.78 -16.92 41.44
N PRO A 20 -26.35 -17.19 42.63
CA PRO A 20 -25.70 -16.90 43.91
C PRO A 20 -24.62 -17.93 44.27
N GLY A 21 -23.48 -17.46 44.78
CA GLY A 21 -22.39 -18.32 45.26
C GLY A 21 -21.31 -17.56 46.04
N GLU A 22 -21.20 -17.88 47.33
CA GLU A 22 -20.11 -17.57 48.27
C GLU A 22 -19.78 -16.10 48.56
N GLU A 23 -20.25 -15.65 49.74
CA GLU A 23 -19.82 -14.41 50.39
C GLU A 23 -18.32 -14.45 50.75
N ASN A 24 -17.57 -13.39 50.48
CA ASN A 24 -16.21 -13.23 51.02
C ASN A 24 -15.91 -11.78 51.41
N LEU A 25 -15.85 -11.56 52.72
CA LEU A 25 -15.16 -10.50 53.47
C LEU A 25 -15.07 -9.10 52.82
N LEU A 26 -15.93 -8.18 53.30
CA LEU A 26 -15.82 -6.73 53.06
C LEU A 26 -14.60 -6.12 53.77
N MET A 27 -13.40 -6.36 53.24
CA MET A 27 -12.21 -5.55 53.53
C MET A 27 -12.39 -4.21 52.83
N HIS A 28 -12.86 -3.19 53.57
CA HIS A 28 -12.98 -1.82 53.07
C HIS A 28 -11.59 -1.19 52.87
N VAL A 29 -10.92 -1.53 51.76
CA VAL A 29 -9.79 -0.74 51.26
C VAL A 29 -10.33 0.66 50.95
N ALA A 30 -9.68 1.69 51.48
CA ALA A 30 -10.08 3.07 51.24
C ALA A 30 -10.04 3.37 49.73
N GLU A 31 -11.08 4.02 49.21
CA GLU A 31 -11.12 4.44 47.81
C GLU A 31 -10.10 5.55 47.55
N GLY A 32 -8.86 5.16 47.27
CA GLY A 32 -7.87 6.04 46.64
C GLY A 32 -8.49 6.60 45.36
N ALA A 33 -8.44 7.93 45.20
CA ALA A 33 -9.25 8.69 44.25
C ALA A 33 -9.31 8.02 42.87
N LYS A 34 -10.50 7.48 42.53
CA LYS A 34 -10.76 6.72 41.29
C LYS A 34 -10.21 7.47 40.09
N SER A 35 -9.13 6.95 39.51
CA SER A 35 -8.41 7.65 38.45
C SER A 35 -9.30 7.79 37.22
N HIS A 36 -9.21 8.93 36.52
CA HIS A 36 -9.95 9.25 35.28
C HIS A 36 -9.83 8.18 34.17
N TRP A 37 -8.85 7.27 34.27
CA TRP A 37 -8.59 6.19 33.31
C TRP A 37 -9.23 4.84 33.68
N HIS A 38 -9.92 4.77 34.81
CA HIS A 38 -10.60 3.57 35.28
C HIS A 38 -11.90 3.36 34.50
N HIS A 39 -12.01 2.25 33.77
CA HIS A 39 -13.10 1.94 32.83
C HIS A 39 -13.27 2.94 31.68
N ILE A 40 -12.58 2.66 30.56
CA ILE A 40 -12.83 3.35 29.29
C ILE A 40 -13.82 2.50 28.47
N GLU A 41 -14.95 3.09 28.07
CA GLU A 41 -16.02 2.39 27.32
C GLU A 41 -15.53 1.86 25.96
N ASN A 42 -14.87 2.71 25.16
CA ASN A 42 -14.31 2.35 23.85
C ASN A 42 -12.78 2.28 23.90
N LEU A 43 -12.28 1.12 24.31
CA LEU A 43 -10.85 0.79 24.35
C LEU A 43 -10.20 0.78 22.95
N ASP A 44 -10.94 0.41 21.91
CA ASP A 44 -10.41 0.29 20.55
C ASP A 44 -10.03 1.66 19.98
N LEU A 45 -10.96 2.61 20.04
CA LEU A 45 -10.71 4.00 19.67
C LEU A 45 -9.65 4.66 20.57
N PHE A 46 -9.61 4.30 21.87
CA PHE A 46 -8.57 4.76 22.79
C PHE A 46 -7.17 4.31 22.34
N PHE A 47 -6.93 3.01 22.16
CA PHE A 47 -5.61 2.52 21.74
C PHE A 47 -5.23 2.97 20.32
N GLN A 48 -6.19 3.11 19.40
CA GLN A 48 -5.93 3.71 18.08
C GLN A 48 -5.49 5.18 18.19
N ARG A 49 -6.08 5.97 19.10
CA ARG A 49 -5.65 7.36 19.37
C ARG A 49 -4.29 7.43 20.07
N VAL A 50 -4.02 6.55 21.06
CA VAL A 50 -2.71 6.42 21.71
C VAL A 50 -1.63 6.13 20.66
N TYR A 51 -1.83 5.10 19.83
CA TYR A 51 -0.93 4.76 18.74
C TYR A 51 -0.72 5.91 17.75
N ASN A 52 -1.79 6.57 17.28
CA ASN A 52 -1.68 7.67 16.33
C ASN A 52 -0.94 8.89 16.92
N LEU A 53 -1.11 9.19 18.21
CA LEU A 53 -0.40 10.28 18.88
C LEU A 53 1.12 10.03 18.92
N HIS A 54 1.54 8.79 19.16
CA HIS A 54 2.94 8.37 19.03
C HIS A 54 3.43 8.50 17.58
N GLN A 55 2.72 7.90 16.60
CA GLN A 55 3.12 7.92 15.18
C GLN A 55 3.13 9.32 14.54
N LYS A 56 2.47 10.30 15.14
CA LYS A 56 2.49 11.71 14.72
C LYS A 56 3.53 12.55 15.46
N ASN A 57 4.43 11.94 16.23
CA ASN A 57 5.46 12.58 17.05
C ASN A 57 4.88 13.63 18.03
N GLY A 58 3.76 13.28 18.67
CA GLY A 58 3.16 14.05 19.74
C GLY A 58 2.12 15.10 19.33
N PHE A 59 1.47 15.66 20.35
CA PHE A 59 0.21 16.41 20.20
C PHE A 59 0.36 17.67 19.32
N THR A 60 1.41 18.46 19.49
CA THR A 60 1.59 19.73 18.77
C THR A 60 1.85 19.48 17.28
N CYS A 61 2.65 18.46 16.95
CA CYS A 61 2.95 18.05 15.57
C CYS A 61 1.69 17.57 14.85
N MET A 62 0.88 16.75 15.53
CA MET A 62 -0.41 16.28 15.02
C MET A 62 -1.43 17.42 14.83
N LEU A 63 -1.59 18.30 15.82
CA LEU A 63 -2.47 19.46 15.77
C LEU A 63 -2.14 20.38 14.59
N LEU A 64 -0.85 20.68 14.41
CA LEU A 64 -0.35 21.52 13.33
C LEU A 64 -0.54 20.86 11.96
N GLY A 65 -0.38 19.54 11.86
CA GLY A 65 -0.66 18.77 10.64
C GLY A 65 -2.13 18.85 10.22
N GLU A 66 -3.07 18.50 11.11
CA GLU A 66 -4.51 18.57 10.81
C GLU A 66 -4.97 20.00 10.50
N LEU A 67 -4.40 21.01 11.17
CA LEU A 67 -4.63 22.43 10.88
C LEU A 67 -4.14 22.81 9.47
N PHE A 68 -2.94 22.39 9.07
CA PHE A 68 -2.46 22.65 7.71
C PHE A 68 -3.28 21.91 6.65
N GLU A 69 -3.79 20.70 6.90
CA GLU A 69 -4.70 20.03 5.97
C GLU A 69 -6.06 20.74 5.83
N LEU A 70 -6.56 21.43 6.88
CA LEU A 70 -7.72 22.31 6.80
C LEU A 70 -7.44 23.60 5.99
N VAL A 71 -6.25 24.19 6.17
CA VAL A 71 -5.81 25.38 5.44
C VAL A 71 -5.55 25.07 3.97
N GLN A 72 -4.96 23.91 3.64
CA GLN A 72 -4.76 23.45 2.26
C GLN A 72 -6.09 23.29 1.51
N LEU A 73 -7.10 22.68 2.14
CA LEU A 73 -8.45 22.54 1.58
C LEU A 73 -9.07 23.91 1.26
N LEU A 74 -8.99 24.86 2.20
CA LEU A 74 -9.48 26.22 2.01
C LEU A 74 -8.72 26.95 0.89
N PHE A 75 -7.38 26.86 0.91
CA PHE A 75 -6.50 27.49 -0.09
C PHE A 75 -6.82 27.01 -1.51
N VAL A 76 -6.92 25.68 -1.74
CA VAL A 76 -7.21 25.12 -3.05
C VAL A 76 -8.55 25.64 -3.59
N VAL A 77 -9.61 25.62 -2.78
CA VAL A 77 -10.94 26.09 -3.20
C VAL A 77 -10.94 27.60 -3.48
N CYS A 78 -10.43 28.42 -2.55
CA CYS A 78 -10.41 29.87 -2.72
C CYS A 78 -9.51 30.31 -3.88
N PHE A 79 -8.34 29.69 -4.07
CA PHE A 79 -7.42 30.05 -5.14
C PHE A 79 -7.93 29.64 -6.52
N THR A 80 -8.57 28.47 -6.66
CA THR A 80 -9.24 28.10 -7.92
C THR A 80 -10.39 29.06 -8.26
N VAL A 81 -11.22 29.43 -7.28
CA VAL A 81 -12.32 30.38 -7.50
C VAL A 81 -11.80 31.79 -7.86
N PHE A 82 -10.73 32.23 -7.21
CA PHE A 82 -10.04 33.48 -7.52
C PHE A 82 -9.49 33.49 -8.95
N LEU A 83 -8.73 32.46 -9.36
CA LEU A 83 -8.21 32.35 -10.72
C LEU A 83 -9.32 32.32 -11.78
N ALA A 84 -10.41 31.59 -11.51
CA ALA A 84 -11.51 31.44 -12.46
C ALA A 84 -12.40 32.69 -12.62
N ASN A 85 -12.38 33.64 -11.68
CA ASN A 85 -13.32 34.78 -11.68
C ASN A 85 -12.66 36.17 -11.54
N CYS A 86 -11.60 36.32 -10.75
CA CYS A 86 -11.00 37.63 -10.44
C CYS A 86 -9.84 38.04 -11.37
N VAL A 87 -9.37 37.16 -12.26
CA VAL A 87 -8.29 37.46 -13.20
C VAL A 87 -8.87 37.87 -14.57
N ASP A 88 -8.43 39.00 -15.13
CA ASP A 88 -8.66 39.37 -16.53
C ASP A 88 -7.51 38.79 -17.38
N TYR A 89 -7.78 37.62 -17.98
CA TYR A 89 -6.81 36.93 -18.82
C TYR A 89 -6.52 37.66 -20.14
N ASP A 90 -7.40 38.54 -20.64
CA ASP A 90 -7.15 39.30 -21.86
C ASP A 90 -6.17 40.45 -21.61
N VAL A 91 -6.18 41.03 -20.41
CA VAL A 91 -5.12 41.94 -19.95
C VAL A 91 -3.83 41.18 -19.68
N LEU A 92 -3.89 40.04 -18.97
CA LEU A 92 -2.71 39.25 -18.61
C LEU A 92 -1.93 38.69 -19.81
N PHE A 93 -2.62 38.30 -20.88
CA PHE A 93 -2.03 37.82 -22.13
C PHE A 93 -1.81 38.94 -23.17
N ALA A 94 -2.03 40.21 -22.81
CA ALA A 94 -1.91 41.38 -23.68
C ALA A 94 -2.78 41.36 -24.96
N ASN A 95 -3.86 40.57 -24.98
CA ASN A 95 -4.93 40.68 -25.97
C ASN A 95 -5.61 42.06 -25.94
N LYS A 96 -5.60 42.69 -24.77
CA LYS A 96 -6.26 43.97 -24.45
C LYS A 96 -5.26 44.90 -23.77
N PHE A 97 -4.78 45.89 -24.50
CA PHE A 97 -3.93 46.95 -23.96
C PHE A 97 -4.70 47.81 -22.95
N VAL A 98 -4.13 48.01 -21.76
CA VAL A 98 -4.65 48.97 -20.79
C VAL A 98 -4.01 50.33 -21.11
N ASN A 99 -4.83 51.35 -21.34
CA ASN A 99 -4.39 52.71 -21.67
C ASN A 99 -3.84 53.45 -20.43
N HIS A 100 -2.69 53.02 -19.93
CA HIS A 100 -1.83 53.88 -19.13
C HIS A 100 -1.23 54.94 -20.08
N THR A 101 -1.25 56.21 -19.68
CA THR A 101 -0.82 57.33 -20.52
C THR A 101 0.70 57.43 -20.71
N ASP A 102 1.45 56.65 -19.93
CA ASP A 102 2.90 56.49 -20.01
C ASP A 102 3.25 55.00 -20.09
N SER A 103 4.44 54.67 -20.64
CA SER A 103 4.83 53.32 -21.07
C SER A 103 5.23 52.35 -19.94
N SER A 104 4.40 52.23 -18.91
CA SER A 104 4.53 51.18 -17.89
C SER A 104 4.19 49.80 -18.45
N LYS A 105 5.09 48.82 -18.27
CA LYS A 105 4.81 47.41 -18.54
C LYS A 105 3.62 46.94 -17.69
N VAL A 106 2.70 46.17 -18.28
CA VAL A 106 1.53 45.61 -17.58
C VAL A 106 1.98 44.92 -16.29
N THR A 107 1.45 45.36 -15.16
CA THR A 107 1.77 44.82 -13.84
C THR A 107 0.75 43.76 -13.43
N LEU A 108 1.13 42.86 -12.51
CA LEU A 108 0.21 41.81 -12.08
C LEU A 108 -1.11 42.34 -11.48
N PRO A 109 -1.13 43.44 -10.68
CA PRO A 109 -2.37 44.10 -10.27
C PRO A 109 -3.29 44.59 -11.40
N ASP A 110 -2.77 44.98 -12.56
CA ASP A 110 -3.60 45.51 -13.67
C ASP A 110 -4.48 44.41 -14.30
N ALA A 111 -4.06 43.14 -14.16
CA ALA A 111 -4.84 41.96 -14.53
C ALA A 111 -5.78 41.46 -13.41
N LEU A 112 -5.81 42.11 -12.24
CA LEU A 112 -6.72 41.77 -11.14
C LEU A 112 -7.95 42.67 -11.17
N ILE A 113 -9.11 42.04 -11.32
CA ILE A 113 -10.42 42.72 -11.38
C ILE A 113 -10.76 43.27 -9.98
N PRO A 114 -11.24 44.53 -9.87
CA PRO A 114 -11.67 45.11 -8.60
C PRO A 114 -12.64 44.22 -7.81
N MET A 115 -12.48 44.18 -6.49
CA MET A 115 -13.17 43.23 -5.61
C MET A 115 -14.70 43.27 -5.74
N ASP A 116 -15.29 44.44 -5.94
CA ASP A 116 -16.74 44.62 -6.13
C ASP A 116 -17.24 43.95 -7.41
N VAL A 117 -16.43 43.99 -8.48
CA VAL A 117 -16.74 43.37 -9.78
C VAL A 117 -16.46 41.86 -9.75
N CYS A 118 -15.41 41.40 -9.05
CA CYS A 118 -15.21 39.96 -8.90
C CYS A 118 -16.29 39.32 -8.00
N THR A 119 -16.67 39.96 -6.89
CA THR A 119 -17.74 39.45 -6.02
C THR A 119 -19.10 39.45 -6.71
N ALA A 120 -19.40 40.45 -7.55
CA ALA A 120 -20.56 40.39 -8.46
C ALA A 120 -20.47 39.19 -9.40
N ARG A 121 -19.39 39.03 -10.17
CA ARG A 121 -19.20 37.90 -11.10
C ARG A 121 -19.32 36.53 -10.42
N ILE A 122 -18.79 36.37 -9.20
CA ILE A 122 -18.92 35.15 -8.41
C ILE A 122 -20.38 34.89 -8.02
N ARG A 123 -21.12 35.92 -7.56
CA ARG A 123 -22.54 35.82 -7.18
C ARG A 123 -23.42 35.48 -8.38
N ASP A 124 -23.16 36.10 -9.52
CA ASP A 124 -23.94 35.95 -10.74
C ASP A 124 -23.68 34.57 -11.40
N ASN A 125 -22.54 33.93 -11.10
CA ASN A 125 -22.21 32.56 -11.50
C ASN A 125 -22.75 31.52 -10.48
N GLY A 126 -24.03 31.15 -10.63
CA GLY A 126 -24.71 30.19 -9.74
C GLY A 126 -24.03 28.82 -9.62
N PHE A 127 -23.26 28.36 -10.61
CA PHE A 127 -22.48 27.12 -10.51
C PHE A 127 -21.31 27.24 -9.52
N VAL A 128 -20.59 28.38 -9.56
CA VAL A 128 -19.52 28.66 -8.59
C VAL A 128 -20.08 28.78 -7.17
N ILE A 129 -21.24 29.42 -7.00
CA ILE A 129 -21.93 29.48 -5.70
C ILE A 129 -22.32 28.08 -5.19
N PHE A 130 -22.87 27.22 -6.05
CA PHE A 130 -23.21 25.83 -5.69
C PHE A 130 -21.99 25.02 -5.23
N VAL A 131 -20.87 25.13 -5.95
CA VAL A 131 -19.60 24.48 -5.55
C VAL A 131 -19.08 25.04 -4.22
N LEU A 132 -19.09 26.37 -4.05
CA LEU A 132 -18.68 27.04 -2.80
C LEU A 132 -19.52 26.59 -1.59
N ILE A 133 -20.84 26.41 -1.76
CA ILE A 133 -21.72 25.92 -0.69
C ILE A 133 -21.33 24.48 -0.30
N ILE A 134 -21.14 23.58 -1.26
CA ILE A 134 -20.74 22.18 -0.99
C ILE A 134 -19.36 22.12 -0.31
N SER A 135 -18.38 22.86 -0.84
CA SER A 135 -17.05 22.96 -0.23
C SER A 135 -17.09 23.58 1.18
N GLY A 136 -17.92 24.59 1.40
CA GLY A 136 -18.11 25.23 2.71
C GLY A 136 -18.72 24.30 3.75
N VAL A 137 -19.78 23.56 3.40
CA VAL A 137 -20.39 22.54 4.28
C VAL A 137 -19.39 21.42 4.60
N PHE A 138 -18.64 20.93 3.61
CA PHE A 138 -17.62 19.90 3.82
C PHE A 138 -16.47 20.40 4.71
N TRP A 139 -15.99 21.63 4.49
CA TRP A 139 -14.95 22.25 5.31
C TRP A 139 -15.43 22.49 6.75
N LEU A 140 -16.66 22.96 6.95
CA LEU A 140 -17.25 23.17 8.28
C LEU A 140 -17.42 21.84 9.03
N HIS A 141 -17.90 20.79 8.37
CA HIS A 141 -17.94 19.44 8.95
C HIS A 141 -16.52 18.95 9.34
N ARG A 142 -15.51 19.19 8.50
CA ARG A 142 -14.12 18.84 8.82
C ARG A 142 -13.58 19.66 10.00
N LEU A 143 -13.95 20.94 10.12
CA LEU A 143 -13.58 21.82 11.23
C LEU A 143 -14.21 21.37 12.56
N VAL A 144 -15.49 21.01 12.56
CA VAL A 144 -16.17 20.44 13.75
C VAL A 144 -15.49 19.13 14.18
N LYS A 145 -15.18 18.25 13.22
CA LYS A 145 -14.42 17.02 13.49
C LYS A 145 -13.01 17.29 14.02
N PHE A 146 -12.34 18.34 13.55
CA PHE A 146 -11.04 18.79 14.09
C PHE A 146 -11.16 19.20 15.56
N PHE A 147 -12.12 20.06 15.93
CA PHE A 147 -12.30 20.47 17.32
C PHE A 147 -12.63 19.28 18.24
N TYR A 148 -13.53 18.38 17.81
CA TYR A 148 -13.82 17.13 18.54
C TYR A 148 -12.54 16.27 18.74
N ASN A 149 -11.76 16.07 17.67
CA ASN A 149 -10.49 15.36 17.75
C ASN A 149 -9.52 16.04 18.72
N VAL A 150 -9.40 17.38 18.70
CA VAL A 150 -8.52 18.14 19.59
C VAL A 150 -8.87 17.90 21.06
N CYS A 151 -10.15 17.91 21.43
CA CYS A 151 -10.61 17.57 22.77
C CYS A 151 -10.21 16.14 23.16
N CYS A 152 -10.52 15.15 22.32
CA CYS A 152 -10.19 13.74 22.61
C CYS A 152 -8.67 13.48 22.65
N TYR A 153 -7.86 14.12 21.82
CA TYR A 153 -6.41 13.96 21.87
C TYR A 153 -5.76 14.75 23.01
N TRP A 154 -6.41 15.77 23.57
CA TRP A 154 -5.97 16.43 24.80
C TRP A 154 -6.12 15.51 26.02
N GLU A 155 -7.17 14.70 26.06
CA GLU A 155 -7.34 13.61 27.02
C GLU A 155 -6.21 12.57 26.89
N ILE A 156 -5.93 12.07 25.67
CA ILE A 156 -4.81 11.13 25.45
C ILE A 156 -3.44 11.75 25.80
N ARG A 157 -3.24 13.05 25.53
CA ARG A 157 -2.06 13.81 26.00
C ARG A 157 -1.94 13.81 27.54
N SER A 158 -3.07 13.90 28.25
CA SER A 158 -3.13 13.79 29.71
C SER A 158 -2.78 12.38 30.19
N PHE A 159 -3.26 11.33 29.51
CA PHE A 159 -2.90 9.94 29.79
C PHE A 159 -1.38 9.70 29.66
N TYR A 160 -0.75 10.16 28.57
CA TYR A 160 0.71 10.05 28.40
C TYR A 160 1.50 10.76 29.51
N LYS A 161 1.10 11.99 29.87
CA LYS A 161 1.81 12.78 30.89
C LYS A 161 1.63 12.20 32.30
N ASN A 162 0.40 11.81 32.65
CA ASN A 162 0.02 11.55 34.04
C ASN A 162 0.06 10.05 34.39
N ALA A 163 -0.34 9.16 33.47
CA ALA A 163 -0.32 7.71 33.68
C ALA A 163 1.01 7.10 33.20
N LEU A 164 1.34 7.23 31.90
CA LEU A 164 2.57 6.66 31.31
C LEU A 164 3.86 7.32 31.83
N LYS A 165 3.75 8.46 32.52
CA LYS A 165 4.85 9.24 33.12
C LYS A 165 5.92 9.58 32.05
N MET A 166 5.49 9.92 30.83
CA MET A 166 6.34 10.32 29.70
C MET A 166 6.10 11.78 29.31
N SER A 167 7.15 12.54 29.03
CA SER A 167 6.98 13.91 28.53
C SER A 167 6.67 13.93 27.02
N MET A 168 5.95 14.96 26.58
CA MET A 168 5.66 15.19 25.15
C MET A 168 6.93 15.46 24.32
N SER A 169 8.06 15.75 24.97
CA SER A 169 9.38 15.92 24.38
C SER A 169 10.18 14.60 24.27
N GLU A 170 9.93 13.61 25.12
CA GLU A 170 10.51 12.26 24.99
C GLU A 170 9.80 11.41 23.92
N LEU A 171 8.50 11.64 23.71
CA LEU A 171 7.65 10.81 22.84
C LEU A 171 8.17 10.58 21.40
N PRO A 172 8.87 11.53 20.72
CA PRO A 172 9.47 11.27 19.40
C PRO A 172 10.72 10.38 19.40
N TYR A 173 11.30 10.10 20.58
CA TYR A 173 12.54 9.31 20.75
C TYR A 173 12.29 7.94 21.36
N ALA A 174 11.23 7.81 22.18
CA ALA A 174 10.72 6.52 22.63
C ALA A 174 10.26 5.65 21.44
N THR A 175 10.31 4.34 21.59
CA THR A 175 9.78 3.40 20.58
C THR A 175 8.41 2.87 20.98
N TRP A 176 7.64 2.38 20.01
CA TRP A 176 6.29 1.87 20.28
C TRP A 176 6.31 0.71 21.30
N GLN A 177 7.35 -0.13 21.27
CA GLN A 177 7.52 -1.24 22.21
C GLN A 177 7.70 -0.75 23.67
N GLU A 178 8.41 0.37 23.89
CA GLU A 178 8.52 0.98 25.22
C GLU A 178 7.16 1.53 25.71
N VAL A 179 6.43 2.23 24.83
CA VAL A 179 5.08 2.73 25.12
C VAL A 179 4.12 1.58 25.45
N GLN A 180 4.20 0.48 24.70
CA GLN A 180 3.37 -0.70 24.89
C GLN A 180 3.69 -1.43 26.20
N ALA A 181 4.96 -1.60 26.55
CA ALA A 181 5.38 -2.17 27.84
C ALA A 181 4.81 -1.36 29.01
N ARG A 182 4.98 -0.02 28.99
CA ARG A 182 4.42 0.89 30.00
C ARG A 182 2.89 0.78 30.11
N ILE A 183 2.17 0.62 28.99
CA ILE A 183 0.70 0.40 29.00
C ILE A 183 0.33 -0.90 29.72
N ILE A 184 1.07 -1.99 29.49
CA ILE A 184 0.85 -3.30 30.12
C ILE A 184 1.15 -3.26 31.63
N GLU A 185 2.20 -2.55 32.05
CA GLU A 185 2.49 -2.30 33.46
C GLU A 185 1.36 -1.51 34.13
N ILE A 186 0.91 -0.41 33.51
CA ILE A 186 -0.09 0.51 34.06
C ILE A 186 -1.51 -0.09 34.12
N GLN A 187 -1.83 -1.09 33.30
CA GLN A 187 -3.08 -1.86 33.47
C GLN A 187 -3.21 -2.45 34.89
N LYS A 188 -2.07 -2.79 35.54
CA LYS A 188 -2.05 -3.33 36.91
C LYS A 188 -2.32 -2.27 37.98
N GLU A 189 -1.97 -1.01 37.73
CA GLU A 189 -2.23 0.13 38.63
C GLU A 189 -3.64 0.73 38.41
N HIS A 190 -4.09 0.85 37.16
CA HIS A 190 -5.22 1.72 36.78
C HIS A 190 -6.46 1.01 36.20
N GLN A 191 -6.40 -0.30 35.94
CA GLN A 191 -7.53 -1.12 35.41
C GLN A 191 -8.31 -0.44 34.27
N ILE A 192 -7.59 -0.12 33.19
CA ILE A 192 -8.15 0.53 31.99
C ILE A 192 -9.15 -0.43 31.32
N CYS A 193 -8.83 -1.73 31.26
CA CYS A 193 -9.76 -2.80 30.91
C CYS A 193 -10.30 -3.50 32.17
N ILE A 194 -11.63 -3.56 32.34
CA ILE A 194 -12.26 -4.32 33.45
C ILE A 194 -12.18 -5.83 33.23
N HIS A 195 -12.52 -6.30 32.02
CA HIS A 195 -12.77 -7.73 31.74
C HIS A 195 -11.52 -8.63 31.83
N LYS A 196 -10.32 -8.06 31.94
CA LYS A 196 -9.05 -8.80 31.95
C LYS A 196 -8.05 -8.13 32.88
N LYS A 197 -7.66 -8.82 33.96
CA LYS A 197 -6.75 -8.28 35.01
C LYS A 197 -5.36 -7.93 34.46
N GLU A 198 -4.88 -8.67 33.46
CA GLU A 198 -3.63 -8.39 32.75
C GLU A 198 -3.91 -8.32 31.24
N LEU A 199 -3.45 -7.25 30.60
CA LEU A 199 -3.57 -7.02 29.16
C LEU A 199 -2.30 -7.54 28.48
N THR A 200 -2.42 -8.28 27.38
CA THR A 200 -1.27 -8.76 26.60
C THR A 200 -0.94 -7.82 25.44
N GLU A 201 0.26 -7.98 24.88
CA GLU A 201 0.68 -7.36 23.63
C GLU A 201 -0.36 -7.62 22.53
N LEU A 202 -0.76 -8.88 22.37
CA LEU A 202 -1.71 -9.31 21.34
C LEU A 202 -3.09 -8.63 21.49
N ASP A 203 -3.58 -8.42 22.71
CA ASP A 203 -4.84 -7.70 22.94
C ASP A 203 -4.76 -6.26 22.38
N ILE A 204 -3.65 -5.56 22.62
CA ILE A 204 -3.42 -4.18 22.14
C ILE A 204 -3.39 -4.15 20.60
N TYR A 205 -2.66 -5.08 19.99
CA TYR A 205 -2.61 -5.20 18.53
C TYR A 205 -3.98 -5.53 17.93
N HIS A 206 -4.76 -6.46 18.51
CA HIS A 206 -6.12 -6.78 18.05
C HIS A 206 -7.03 -5.55 18.04
N ARG A 207 -6.97 -4.70 19.06
CA ARG A 207 -7.77 -3.46 19.16
C ARG A 207 -7.35 -2.37 18.17
N ILE A 208 -6.04 -2.20 17.94
CA ILE A 208 -5.53 -1.22 16.97
C ILE A 208 -5.77 -1.68 15.52
N LEU A 209 -5.83 -2.99 15.28
CA LEU A 209 -5.79 -3.59 13.94
C LEU A 209 -7.07 -4.34 13.53
N ARG A 210 -8.10 -4.46 14.37
CA ARG A 210 -9.34 -5.25 14.14
C ARG A 210 -9.82 -5.25 12.69
N PHE A 211 -10.19 -4.07 12.18
CA PHE A 211 -10.68 -3.90 10.80
C PHE A 211 -9.60 -4.08 9.73
N LYS A 212 -8.34 -3.75 10.02
CA LYS A 212 -7.20 -3.96 9.11
C LYS A 212 -6.91 -5.45 8.92
N ASN A 213 -7.03 -6.26 9.98
CA ASN A 213 -6.88 -7.72 9.92
C ASN A 213 -7.97 -8.38 9.07
N TYR A 214 -9.23 -7.92 9.17
CA TYR A 214 -10.29 -8.34 8.23
C TYR A 214 -9.95 -7.93 6.79
N MET A 215 -9.50 -6.70 6.54
CA MET A 215 -9.10 -6.26 5.19
C MET A 215 -7.94 -7.07 4.61
N VAL A 216 -6.94 -7.46 5.41
CA VAL A 216 -5.84 -8.35 4.97
C VAL A 216 -6.36 -9.73 4.59
N ALA A 217 -7.23 -10.33 5.42
CA ALA A 217 -7.83 -11.64 5.14
C ALA A 217 -8.71 -11.61 3.87
N MET A 218 -9.57 -10.59 3.70
CA MET A 218 -10.42 -10.45 2.51
C MET A 218 -9.64 -10.22 1.21
N VAL A 219 -8.45 -9.62 1.27
CA VAL A 219 -7.53 -9.51 0.12
C VAL A 219 -6.81 -10.84 -0.16
N ASN A 220 -6.30 -11.52 0.87
CA ASN A 220 -5.63 -12.84 0.73
C ASN A 220 -6.59 -13.88 0.14
N LYS A 221 -7.81 -13.99 0.68
CA LYS A 221 -8.88 -14.87 0.17
C LYS A 221 -9.57 -14.39 -1.12
N SER A 222 -9.08 -13.32 -1.75
CA SER A 222 -9.61 -12.79 -3.03
C SER A 222 -11.14 -12.52 -3.04
N LEU A 223 -11.68 -12.14 -1.88
CA LEU A 223 -13.09 -11.79 -1.73
C LEU A 223 -13.40 -10.40 -2.29
N LEU A 224 -12.42 -9.48 -2.27
CA LEU A 224 -12.59 -8.15 -2.82
C LEU A 224 -12.29 -8.14 -4.32
N PRO A 225 -13.17 -7.57 -5.17
CA PRO A 225 -12.94 -7.47 -6.61
C PRO A 225 -11.92 -6.36 -6.91
N VAL A 226 -10.63 -6.71 -6.81
CA VAL A 226 -9.50 -5.81 -7.10
C VAL A 226 -8.72 -6.20 -8.35
N ARG A 227 -8.87 -7.43 -8.86
CA ARG A 227 -8.22 -7.91 -10.10
C ARG A 227 -9.22 -7.92 -11.25
N PHE A 228 -8.84 -7.35 -12.39
CA PHE A 228 -9.67 -7.23 -13.59
C PHE A 228 -8.88 -7.61 -14.84
N ARG A 229 -9.53 -8.25 -15.82
CA ARG A 229 -8.92 -8.54 -17.13
C ARG A 229 -9.47 -7.59 -18.18
N LEU A 230 -8.62 -6.70 -18.68
CA LEU A 230 -8.95 -5.71 -19.71
C LEU A 230 -8.48 -6.21 -21.08
N PRO A 231 -9.26 -6.07 -22.18
CA PRO A 231 -8.94 -6.69 -23.47
C PRO A 231 -7.58 -6.30 -24.11
N VAL A 232 -6.99 -5.17 -23.70
CA VAL A 232 -5.71 -4.65 -24.24
C VAL A 232 -4.58 -4.66 -23.19
N LEU A 233 -4.91 -4.51 -21.91
CA LEU A 233 -3.94 -4.34 -20.82
C LEU A 233 -3.67 -5.62 -20.01
N GLY A 234 -4.38 -6.72 -20.29
CA GLY A 234 -4.22 -7.97 -19.55
C GLY A 234 -4.82 -7.90 -18.15
N GLU A 235 -4.18 -8.55 -17.18
CA GLU A 235 -4.63 -8.57 -15.78
C GLU A 235 -4.10 -7.37 -14.99
N VAL A 236 -5.01 -6.43 -14.70
CA VAL A 236 -4.76 -5.17 -13.99
C VAL A 236 -5.34 -5.26 -12.58
N VAL A 237 -4.62 -4.71 -11.60
CA VAL A 237 -5.10 -4.58 -10.22
C VAL A 237 -5.51 -3.14 -9.96
N PHE A 238 -6.78 -2.92 -9.58
CA PHE A 238 -7.30 -1.60 -9.25
C PHE A 238 -7.76 -1.56 -7.79
N PHE A 239 -6.95 -0.92 -6.94
CA PHE A 239 -7.26 -0.75 -5.52
C PHE A 239 -6.75 0.61 -5.02
N THR A 240 -7.61 1.62 -5.12
CA THR A 240 -7.33 3.01 -4.75
C THR A 240 -7.74 3.31 -3.31
N ARG A 241 -7.28 4.46 -2.77
CA ARG A 241 -7.72 4.97 -1.46
C ARG A 241 -9.24 5.17 -1.42
N GLY A 242 -9.83 5.66 -2.51
CA GLY A 242 -11.28 5.83 -2.65
C GLY A 242 -12.07 4.52 -2.59
N LEU A 243 -11.58 3.47 -3.25
CA LEU A 243 -12.20 2.14 -3.20
C LEU A 243 -12.03 1.49 -1.82
N LYS A 244 -10.84 1.60 -1.20
CA LYS A 244 -10.58 1.12 0.16
C LYS A 244 -11.48 1.81 1.20
N TYR A 245 -11.61 3.14 1.14
CA TYR A 245 -12.48 3.90 2.03
C TYR A 245 -13.95 3.43 1.92
N ASN A 246 -14.42 3.17 0.69
CA ASN A 246 -15.75 2.63 0.48
C ASN A 246 -15.92 1.21 1.04
N PHE A 247 -14.92 0.33 0.92
CA PHE A 247 -14.97 -0.98 1.59
C PHE A 247 -15.05 -0.84 3.12
N GLU A 248 -14.24 0.04 3.72
CA GLU A 248 -14.27 0.26 5.19
C GLU A 248 -15.59 0.88 5.65
N LEU A 249 -16.18 1.80 4.87
CA LEU A 249 -17.52 2.35 5.07
C LEU A 249 -18.63 1.29 4.90
N ILE A 250 -18.49 0.35 3.96
CA ILE A 250 -19.48 -0.72 3.76
C ILE A 250 -19.39 -1.74 4.90
N PHE A 251 -18.20 -2.22 5.29
CA PHE A 251 -18.12 -3.35 6.21
C PHE A 251 -18.15 -2.94 7.69
N PHE A 252 -17.52 -1.82 8.06
CA PHE A 252 -17.24 -1.50 9.47
C PHE A 252 -17.99 -0.26 9.98
N TRP A 253 -18.10 0.81 9.17
CA TRP A 253 -18.58 2.11 9.67
C TRP A 253 -20.05 2.44 9.34
N GLY A 254 -20.69 3.21 10.24
CA GLY A 254 -22.07 3.69 10.12
C GLY A 254 -23.13 2.66 10.57
N PRO A 255 -24.36 3.10 10.85
CA PRO A 255 -25.37 2.29 11.57
C PRO A 255 -25.77 1.01 10.83
N GLY A 256 -25.66 0.99 9.50
CA GLY A 256 -25.94 -0.17 8.65
C GLY A 256 -24.76 -1.13 8.43
N SER A 257 -23.63 -0.97 9.13
CA SER A 257 -22.48 -1.90 9.03
C SER A 257 -22.78 -3.27 9.64
N LEU A 258 -21.89 -4.24 9.44
CA LEU A 258 -22.05 -5.59 10.02
C LEU A 258 -21.76 -5.59 11.54
N PHE A 259 -21.00 -4.60 12.00
CA PHE A 259 -20.68 -4.39 13.40
C PHE A 259 -21.80 -3.59 14.09
N GLU A 260 -22.02 -3.89 15.37
CA GLU A 260 -23.01 -3.20 16.22
C GLU A 260 -22.36 -2.04 16.96
N ASN A 261 -21.26 -2.38 17.64
CA ASN A 261 -20.29 -1.48 18.23
C ASN A 261 -18.92 -1.76 17.59
N GLU A 262 -17.93 -0.87 17.76
CA GLU A 262 -16.61 -1.00 17.09
C GLU A 262 -15.88 -2.33 17.39
N TRP A 263 -16.25 -3.03 18.45
CA TRP A 263 -15.65 -4.31 18.89
C TRP A 263 -16.54 -5.56 18.73
N SER A 264 -17.78 -5.46 18.23
CA SER A 264 -18.71 -6.61 18.18
C SER A 264 -19.53 -6.68 16.88
N LEU A 265 -19.63 -7.88 16.31
CA LEU A 265 -20.39 -8.22 15.11
C LEU A 265 -21.85 -8.48 15.50
N LYS A 266 -22.81 -7.84 14.80
CA LYS A 266 -24.25 -8.00 15.11
C LYS A 266 -24.64 -9.47 15.12
N SER A 267 -25.38 -9.88 16.14
CA SER A 267 -25.69 -11.29 16.40
C SER A 267 -26.44 -12.01 15.27
N GLU A 268 -27.06 -11.28 14.34
CA GLU A 268 -27.64 -11.83 13.11
C GLU A 268 -26.59 -12.50 12.20
N TYR A 269 -25.39 -11.92 12.04
CA TYR A 269 -24.33 -12.48 11.18
C TYR A 269 -23.65 -13.71 11.78
N LYS A 270 -23.68 -13.88 13.11
CA LYS A 270 -23.20 -15.09 13.79
C LYS A 270 -24.12 -16.31 13.55
N ARG A 271 -25.35 -16.12 13.05
CA ARG A 271 -26.35 -17.19 12.84
C ARG A 271 -26.45 -17.63 11.37
N GLY A 272 -26.55 -18.94 11.13
CA GLY A 272 -26.57 -19.49 9.77
C GLY A 272 -27.88 -19.31 8.98
N GLY A 273 -29.03 -19.19 9.66
CA GLY A 273 -30.35 -19.30 9.04
C GLY A 273 -30.66 -18.24 7.98
N ASN A 274 -30.49 -16.96 8.33
CA ASN A 274 -30.93 -15.83 7.48
C ASN A 274 -29.87 -15.38 6.45
N ARG A 275 -28.88 -16.23 6.11
CA ARG A 275 -27.69 -15.80 5.32
C ARG A 275 -28.03 -15.16 3.96
N LEU A 276 -29.10 -15.58 3.30
CA LEU A 276 -29.55 -15.01 2.03
C LEU A 276 -30.14 -13.61 2.23
N GLU A 277 -31.03 -13.45 3.22
CA GLU A 277 -31.61 -12.16 3.58
C GLU A 277 -30.53 -11.14 3.97
N LEU A 278 -29.55 -11.56 4.77
CA LEU A 278 -28.39 -10.73 5.15
C LEU A 278 -27.52 -10.36 3.92
N ALA A 279 -27.35 -11.28 2.96
CA ALA A 279 -26.64 -11.01 1.71
C ALA A 279 -27.39 -10.03 0.80
N ASP A 280 -28.73 -10.06 0.77
CA ASP A 280 -29.57 -9.12 0.03
C ASP A 280 -29.63 -7.73 0.69
N ARG A 281 -29.69 -7.67 2.03
CA ARG A 281 -29.53 -6.42 2.79
C ARG A 281 -28.16 -5.77 2.49
N LEU A 282 -27.07 -6.54 2.54
CA LEU A 282 -25.73 -6.08 2.19
C LEU A 282 -25.64 -5.64 0.71
N ALA A 283 -26.16 -6.43 -0.23
CA ALA A 283 -26.18 -6.10 -1.65
C ALA A 283 -26.95 -4.79 -1.94
N SER A 284 -28.04 -4.56 -1.21
CA SER A 284 -28.84 -3.32 -1.30
C SER A 284 -28.10 -2.12 -0.73
N ARG A 285 -27.38 -2.28 0.40
CA ARG A 285 -26.54 -1.21 0.96
C ARG A 285 -25.32 -0.89 0.09
N ILE A 286 -24.69 -1.90 -0.53
CA ILE A 286 -23.63 -1.71 -1.54
C ILE A 286 -24.17 -0.92 -2.75
N LEU A 287 -25.39 -1.23 -3.22
CA LEU A 287 -26.03 -0.51 -4.33
C LEU A 287 -26.24 0.98 -3.99
N TRP A 288 -26.83 1.29 -2.84
CA TRP A 288 -27.07 2.69 -2.44
C TRP A 288 -25.78 3.48 -2.22
N ILE A 289 -24.74 2.88 -1.62
CA ILE A 289 -23.42 3.53 -1.48
C ILE A 289 -22.77 3.72 -2.86
N GLY A 290 -22.92 2.75 -3.78
CA GLY A 290 -22.47 2.90 -5.17
C GLY A 290 -23.16 4.04 -5.91
N ILE A 291 -24.49 4.19 -5.76
CA ILE A 291 -25.26 5.29 -6.34
C ILE A 291 -24.84 6.64 -5.74
N ALA A 292 -24.60 6.71 -4.42
CA ALA A 292 -24.10 7.92 -3.77
C ALA A 292 -22.70 8.33 -4.29
N ASN A 293 -21.79 7.36 -4.51
CA ASN A 293 -20.50 7.63 -5.14
C ASN A 293 -20.65 8.11 -6.59
N LEU A 294 -21.61 7.57 -7.34
CA LEU A 294 -21.90 7.99 -8.71
C LEU A 294 -22.43 9.43 -8.77
N LEU A 295 -23.30 9.81 -7.83
CA LEU A 295 -23.82 11.18 -7.70
C LEU A 295 -22.72 12.19 -7.30
N LEU A 296 -21.81 11.79 -6.40
CA LEU A 296 -20.70 12.62 -5.93
C LEU A 296 -19.50 12.63 -6.89
N CYS A 297 -19.45 11.71 -7.86
CA CYS A 297 -18.37 11.56 -8.84
C CYS A 297 -17.86 12.88 -9.45
N PRO A 298 -18.70 13.79 -10.01
CA PRO A 298 -18.21 15.04 -10.59
C PRO A 298 -17.50 15.95 -9.57
N VAL A 299 -18.02 16.05 -8.34
CA VAL A 299 -17.42 16.90 -7.29
C VAL A 299 -16.08 16.32 -6.83
N ILE A 300 -16.03 15.00 -6.60
CA ILE A 300 -14.80 14.31 -6.19
C ILE A 300 -13.75 14.35 -7.32
N LEU A 301 -14.16 14.21 -8.59
CA LEU A 301 -13.27 14.27 -9.74
C LEU A 301 -12.65 15.67 -9.92
N VAL A 302 -13.44 16.74 -9.79
CA VAL A 302 -12.92 18.12 -9.80
C VAL A 302 -11.91 18.33 -8.67
N TRP A 303 -12.22 17.86 -7.45
CA TRP A 303 -11.28 17.92 -6.33
C TRP A 303 -9.97 17.16 -6.63
N GLN A 304 -10.03 15.93 -7.17
CA GLN A 304 -8.83 15.17 -7.51
C GLN A 304 -8.00 15.84 -8.61
N ILE A 305 -8.63 16.42 -9.64
CA ILE A 305 -7.93 17.17 -10.70
C ILE A 305 -7.18 18.36 -10.11
N LEU A 306 -7.86 19.20 -9.31
CA LEU A 306 -7.27 20.38 -8.69
C LEU A 306 -6.15 20.01 -7.70
N TYR A 307 -6.39 19.04 -6.83
CA TYR A 307 -5.40 18.58 -5.85
C TYR A 307 -4.16 17.99 -6.55
N ALA A 308 -4.34 17.17 -7.59
CA ALA A 308 -3.23 16.63 -8.36
C ALA A 308 -2.44 17.72 -9.11
N PHE A 309 -3.13 18.70 -9.69
CA PHE A 309 -2.50 19.85 -10.37
C PHE A 309 -1.62 20.66 -9.39
N PHE A 310 -2.17 21.08 -8.25
CA PHE A 310 -1.41 21.86 -7.27
C PHE A 310 -0.29 21.04 -6.58
N SER A 311 -0.47 19.73 -6.40
CA SER A 311 0.51 18.87 -5.73
C SER A 311 1.66 18.38 -6.63
N TYR A 312 1.43 18.26 -7.94
CA TYR A 312 2.39 17.59 -8.85
C TYR A 312 2.91 18.44 -10.01
N THR A 313 2.30 19.58 -10.36
CA THR A 313 2.80 20.41 -11.48
C THR A 313 4.20 20.99 -11.21
N GLU A 314 4.52 21.35 -9.97
CA GLU A 314 5.88 21.77 -9.56
C GLU A 314 6.88 20.62 -9.78
N VAL A 315 6.54 19.43 -9.30
CA VAL A 315 7.35 18.21 -9.38
C VAL A 315 7.60 17.80 -10.85
N ILE A 316 6.58 17.92 -11.71
CA ILE A 316 6.69 17.69 -13.16
C ILE A 316 7.67 18.67 -13.81
N LYS A 317 7.64 19.95 -13.42
CA LYS A 317 8.52 20.99 -13.96
C LYS A 317 9.97 20.83 -13.46
N ARG A 318 10.17 20.50 -12.19
CA ARG A 318 11.49 20.43 -11.55
C ARG A 318 12.21 19.11 -11.80
N GLU A 319 11.52 17.99 -11.60
CA GLU A 319 12.09 16.64 -11.59
C GLU A 319 11.12 15.62 -12.23
N PRO A 320 10.87 15.68 -13.55
CA PRO A 320 9.89 14.79 -14.21
C PRO A 320 10.24 13.30 -14.05
N GLY A 321 11.52 12.95 -13.93
CA GLY A 321 11.97 11.58 -13.63
C GLY A 321 11.44 11.03 -12.29
N SER A 322 11.04 11.90 -11.35
CA SER A 322 10.45 11.47 -10.07
C SER A 322 9.05 10.86 -10.21
N LEU A 323 8.35 11.05 -11.34
CA LEU A 323 7.12 10.33 -11.68
C LEU A 323 7.39 8.95 -12.31
N GLY A 324 8.56 8.79 -12.93
CA GLY A 324 9.11 7.50 -13.38
C GLY A 324 9.68 6.65 -12.23
N ALA A 325 9.83 7.21 -11.02
CA ALA A 325 10.07 6.44 -9.82
C ALA A 325 8.88 5.51 -9.51
N ARG A 326 9.17 4.39 -8.84
CA ARG A 326 8.17 3.40 -8.41
C ARG A 326 7.83 3.57 -6.92
N CYS A 327 6.69 3.03 -6.51
CA CYS A 327 6.20 3.04 -5.15
C CYS A 327 5.41 1.76 -4.85
N TRP A 328 5.36 1.35 -3.59
CA TRP A 328 4.54 0.24 -3.14
C TRP A 328 3.05 0.57 -3.32
N SER A 329 2.35 -0.22 -4.12
CA SER A 329 0.93 -0.02 -4.42
C SER A 329 0.08 -0.21 -3.16
N LEU A 330 -1.11 0.38 -3.12
CA LEU A 330 -2.02 0.15 -1.99
C LEU A 330 -2.43 -1.33 -1.90
N TYR A 331 -2.54 -2.02 -3.04
CA TYR A 331 -2.71 -3.48 -3.08
C TYR A 331 -1.51 -4.20 -2.46
N GLY A 332 -0.28 -3.86 -2.86
CA GLY A 332 0.95 -4.40 -2.28
C GLY A 332 1.05 -4.17 -0.78
N ARG A 333 0.59 -3.03 -0.27
CA ARG A 333 0.53 -2.72 1.18
C ARG A 333 -0.53 -3.51 1.95
N CYS A 334 -1.48 -4.16 1.29
CA CYS A 334 -2.39 -5.13 1.92
C CYS A 334 -1.95 -6.59 1.68
N TYR A 335 -1.39 -6.88 0.51
CA TYR A 335 -0.87 -8.19 0.13
C TYR A 335 0.38 -8.56 0.96
N LEU A 336 1.35 -7.66 1.12
CA LEU A 336 2.61 -7.93 1.82
C LEU A 336 2.53 -7.82 3.36
N ARG A 337 1.37 -7.39 3.87
CA ARG A 337 1.12 -7.18 5.30
C ARG A 337 0.82 -8.49 6.03
N HIS A 338 1.43 -8.67 7.19
CA HIS A 338 1.19 -9.79 8.10
C HIS A 338 -0.06 -9.51 8.97
N PHE A 339 -0.69 -10.55 9.50
CA PHE A 339 -1.69 -10.37 10.55
C PHE A 339 -1.03 -9.81 11.81
N ASN A 340 -1.71 -8.90 12.50
CA ASN A 340 -1.17 -8.19 13.67
C ASN A 340 0.14 -7.42 13.42
N GLU A 341 0.33 -6.90 12.20
CA GLU A 341 1.42 -5.97 11.89
C GLU A 341 0.93 -4.52 11.94
N LEU A 342 1.65 -3.63 12.64
CA LEU A 342 1.37 -2.19 12.72
C LEU A 342 1.84 -1.43 11.46
N ASP A 343 1.30 -0.23 11.23
CA ASP A 343 1.57 0.51 9.98
C ASP A 343 3.06 0.92 9.83
N HIS A 344 3.79 1.07 10.94
CA HIS A 344 5.19 1.47 10.95
C HIS A 344 6.16 0.29 10.77
N GLU A 345 5.84 -0.88 11.31
CA GLU A 345 6.54 -2.15 11.07
C GLU A 345 6.55 -2.48 9.58
N LEU A 346 5.36 -2.46 8.96
CA LEU A 346 5.19 -2.65 7.53
C LEU A 346 5.96 -1.61 6.71
N MET A 347 5.91 -0.34 7.11
CA MET A 347 6.64 0.71 6.40
C MET A 347 8.16 0.56 6.53
N SER A 348 8.67 0.07 7.66
CA SER A 348 10.09 -0.24 7.87
C SER A 348 10.56 -1.34 6.90
N ARG A 349 9.86 -2.48 6.88
CA ARG A 349 10.14 -3.60 5.95
C ARG A 349 10.09 -3.17 4.48
N LEU A 350 9.02 -2.48 4.08
CA LEU A 350 8.86 -1.97 2.71
C LEU A 350 9.93 -0.92 2.34
N SER A 351 10.43 -0.14 3.31
CA SER A 351 11.54 0.81 3.07
C SER A 351 12.87 0.10 2.88
N LYS A 352 13.17 -0.93 3.67
CA LYS A 352 14.36 -1.80 3.50
C LYS A 352 14.34 -2.48 2.12
N GLY A 353 13.20 -3.07 1.73
CA GLY A 353 13.01 -3.72 0.43
C GLY A 353 13.03 -2.79 -0.80
N TYR A 354 12.80 -1.48 -0.62
CA TYR A 354 12.62 -0.52 -1.73
C TYR A 354 13.83 -0.44 -2.69
N LYS A 355 15.05 -0.39 -2.15
CA LYS A 355 16.27 -0.20 -2.95
C LYS A 355 16.59 -1.42 -3.82
N ALA A 356 16.32 -2.64 -3.32
CA ALA A 356 16.45 -3.87 -4.10
C ALA A 356 15.34 -3.97 -5.16
N SER A 357 14.10 -3.64 -4.80
CA SER A 357 12.92 -3.64 -5.70
C SER A 357 13.08 -2.69 -6.88
N SER A 358 13.65 -1.50 -6.63
CA SER A 358 13.99 -0.52 -7.68
C SER A 358 15.08 -1.04 -8.62
N LYS A 359 16.17 -1.63 -8.09
CA LYS A 359 17.20 -2.27 -8.93
C LYS A 359 16.63 -3.38 -9.81
N TYR A 360 15.83 -4.29 -9.23
CA TYR A 360 15.20 -5.39 -9.96
C TYR A 360 14.35 -4.89 -11.11
N MET A 361 13.48 -3.89 -10.89
CA MET A 361 12.64 -3.33 -11.96
C MET A 361 13.44 -2.64 -13.06
N ASN A 362 14.55 -1.98 -12.72
CA ASN A 362 15.40 -1.32 -13.70
C ASN A 362 16.12 -2.32 -14.62
N CYS A 363 16.34 -3.56 -14.19
CA CYS A 363 16.87 -4.63 -15.06
C CYS A 363 15.96 -4.97 -16.26
N PHE A 364 14.67 -4.59 -16.24
CA PHE A 364 13.67 -4.95 -17.28
C PHE A 364 13.16 -3.75 -18.09
N LEU A 365 14.03 -2.75 -18.31
CA LEU A 365 13.75 -1.61 -19.18
C LEU A 365 13.61 -2.04 -20.65
N SER A 366 12.60 -1.49 -21.35
CA SER A 366 12.31 -1.86 -22.74
C SER A 366 13.43 -1.40 -23.70
N PRO A 367 14.00 -2.29 -24.52
CA PRO A 367 14.99 -1.91 -25.52
C PRO A 367 14.43 -0.93 -26.56
N LEU A 368 13.16 -1.11 -26.97
CA LEU A 368 12.48 -0.21 -27.90
C LEU A 368 12.35 1.20 -27.32
N LEU A 369 11.87 1.31 -26.07
CA LEU A 369 11.76 2.60 -25.37
C LEU A 369 13.14 3.27 -25.22
N THR A 370 14.18 2.49 -24.91
CA THR A 370 15.55 2.98 -24.80
C THR A 370 16.08 3.54 -26.12
N VAL A 371 15.79 2.90 -27.26
CA VAL A 371 16.18 3.38 -28.59
C VAL A 371 15.41 4.65 -28.97
N VAL A 372 14.08 4.69 -28.74
CA VAL A 372 13.25 5.87 -29.00
C VAL A 372 13.72 7.05 -28.15
N ALA A 373 13.90 6.87 -26.85
CA ALA A 373 14.34 7.91 -25.92
C ALA A 373 15.73 8.48 -26.26
N LYS A 374 16.69 7.63 -26.68
CA LYS A 374 18.02 8.09 -27.14
C LYS A 374 17.93 8.99 -28.37
N ASN A 375 17.12 8.61 -29.35
CA ASN A 375 16.97 9.40 -30.59
C ASN A 375 16.24 10.73 -30.33
N ILE A 376 15.13 10.72 -29.57
CA ILE A 376 14.41 11.96 -29.23
C ILE A 376 15.29 12.90 -28.39
N ALA A 377 16.03 12.37 -27.41
CA ALA A 377 16.98 13.17 -26.62
C ALA A 377 18.10 13.77 -27.48
N PHE A 378 18.53 13.10 -28.55
CA PHE A 378 19.52 13.64 -29.50
C PHE A 378 18.94 14.79 -30.33
N PHE A 379 17.78 14.61 -30.97
CA PHE A 379 17.16 15.65 -31.81
C PHE A 379 16.70 16.87 -30.99
N ALA A 380 16.09 16.66 -29.83
CA ALA A 380 15.73 17.75 -28.94
C ALA A 380 16.98 18.45 -28.38
N GLY A 381 18.03 17.68 -28.06
CA GLY A 381 19.30 18.18 -27.57
C GLY A 381 20.07 19.02 -28.58
N SER A 382 20.09 18.64 -29.86
CA SER A 382 20.76 19.41 -30.92
C SER A 382 20.01 20.72 -31.21
N LEU A 383 18.68 20.71 -31.27
CA LEU A 383 17.89 21.94 -31.43
C LEU A 383 18.05 22.88 -30.22
N LEU A 384 18.00 22.34 -29.00
CA LEU A 384 18.23 23.13 -27.80
C LEU A 384 19.65 23.72 -27.75
N ALA A 385 20.68 22.97 -28.15
CA ALA A 385 22.05 23.46 -28.20
C ALA A 385 22.24 24.62 -29.19
N VAL A 386 21.58 24.57 -30.36
CA VAL A 386 21.57 25.68 -31.33
C VAL A 386 20.85 26.90 -30.77
N LEU A 387 19.68 26.74 -30.16
CA LEU A 387 18.95 27.84 -29.53
C LEU A 387 19.76 28.49 -28.39
N ILE A 388 20.36 27.68 -27.51
CA ILE A 388 21.23 28.18 -26.43
C ILE A 388 22.43 28.94 -26.99
N ALA A 389 23.10 28.40 -28.01
CA ALA A 389 24.24 29.08 -28.65
C ALA A 389 23.85 30.43 -29.28
N LEU A 390 22.68 30.52 -29.90
CA LEU A 390 22.16 31.79 -30.42
C LEU A 390 21.85 32.78 -29.28
N THR A 391 21.19 32.34 -28.20
CA THR A 391 20.90 33.21 -27.03
C THR A 391 22.13 33.63 -26.21
N ILE A 392 23.28 32.99 -26.42
CA ILE A 392 24.58 33.38 -25.83
C ILE A 392 25.35 34.31 -26.77
N TYR A 393 25.10 34.22 -28.08
CA TYR A 393 25.67 35.14 -29.07
C TYR A 393 24.94 36.49 -29.08
N ASP A 394 23.61 36.47 -28.91
CA ASP A 394 22.73 37.64 -28.92
C ASP A 394 21.54 37.40 -27.97
N GLU A 395 21.39 38.26 -26.95
CA GLU A 395 20.32 38.13 -25.96
C GLU A 395 18.93 38.48 -26.54
N ASP A 396 18.85 39.28 -27.61
CA ASP A 396 17.58 39.66 -28.24
C ASP A 396 16.84 38.45 -28.85
N VAL A 397 17.56 37.34 -29.10
CA VAL A 397 16.98 36.04 -29.50
C VAL A 397 15.98 35.51 -28.46
N LEU A 398 16.09 35.89 -27.18
CA LEU A 398 15.12 35.52 -26.14
C LEU A 398 13.79 36.29 -26.25
N ALA A 399 13.78 37.44 -26.91
CA ALA A 399 12.56 38.24 -27.15
C ALA A 399 11.76 37.76 -28.38
N VAL A 400 12.34 36.90 -29.22
CA VAL A 400 11.68 36.33 -30.40
C VAL A 400 10.56 35.36 -30.00
N GLU A 401 9.45 35.43 -30.72
CA GLU A 401 8.24 34.64 -30.44
C GLU A 401 8.54 33.14 -30.30
N HIS A 402 7.94 32.52 -29.28
CA HIS A 402 8.08 31.12 -28.88
C HIS A 402 9.50 30.62 -28.55
N VAL A 403 10.58 31.39 -28.65
CA VAL A 403 11.95 30.88 -28.39
C VAL A 403 12.09 30.38 -26.95
N LEU A 404 11.70 31.18 -25.96
CA LEU A 404 11.74 30.79 -24.54
C LEU A 404 10.82 29.58 -24.23
N SER A 405 9.68 29.48 -24.91
CA SER A 405 8.76 28.34 -24.81
C SER A 405 9.36 27.06 -25.42
N SER A 406 10.06 27.21 -26.54
CA SER A 406 10.77 26.11 -27.21
C SER A 406 11.94 25.61 -26.38
N ILE A 407 12.77 26.52 -25.84
CA ILE A 407 13.89 26.20 -24.94
C ILE A 407 13.38 25.40 -23.72
N THR A 408 12.31 25.86 -23.07
CA THR A 408 11.76 25.19 -21.89
C THR A 408 11.10 23.84 -22.23
N LEU A 409 10.33 23.75 -23.32
CA LEU A 409 9.71 22.49 -23.77
C LEU A 409 10.75 21.45 -24.19
N LEU A 410 11.80 21.85 -24.91
CA LEU A 410 12.91 20.98 -25.29
C LEU A 410 13.70 20.51 -24.06
N GLY A 411 13.95 21.39 -23.10
CA GLY A 411 14.59 21.04 -21.82
C GLY A 411 13.80 19.98 -21.04
N VAL A 412 12.48 20.14 -20.93
CA VAL A 412 11.58 19.13 -20.32
C VAL A 412 11.60 17.81 -21.11
N CYS A 413 11.51 17.88 -22.45
CA CYS A 413 11.54 16.71 -23.33
C CYS A 413 12.85 15.90 -23.18
N ILE A 414 14.01 16.56 -23.18
CA ILE A 414 15.32 15.92 -22.97
C ILE A 414 15.39 15.28 -21.58
N THR A 415 14.87 15.94 -20.55
CA THR A 415 14.89 15.44 -19.17
C THR A 415 14.00 14.19 -19.02
N ILE A 416 12.81 14.21 -19.62
CA ILE A 416 11.92 13.03 -19.71
C ILE A 416 12.63 11.89 -20.46
N CYS A 417 13.18 12.15 -21.65
CA CYS A 417 13.86 11.13 -22.45
C CYS A 417 15.07 10.53 -21.72
N ARG A 418 15.88 11.36 -21.03
CA ARG A 418 16.99 10.87 -20.20
C ARG A 418 16.52 9.98 -19.04
N SER A 419 15.34 10.21 -18.47
CA SER A 419 14.79 9.34 -17.41
C SER A 419 14.44 7.92 -17.88
N PHE A 420 14.29 7.70 -19.20
CA PHE A 420 14.05 6.38 -19.79
C PHE A 420 15.33 5.69 -20.30
N ILE A 421 16.50 6.29 -20.16
CA ILE A 421 17.78 5.70 -20.60
C ILE A 421 18.45 5.00 -19.40
N PRO A 422 18.64 3.67 -19.42
CA PRO A 422 19.37 2.96 -18.37
C PRO A 422 20.82 3.41 -18.25
N ASP A 423 21.37 3.30 -17.04
CA ASP A 423 22.81 3.31 -16.80
C ASP A 423 23.51 2.19 -17.58
N LYS A 424 24.64 2.52 -18.20
CA LYS A 424 25.49 1.60 -18.95
C LYS A 424 26.18 0.56 -18.05
N HIS A 425 26.33 0.85 -16.76
CA HIS A 425 27.09 0.03 -15.80
C HIS A 425 26.20 -0.78 -14.85
N MET A 426 24.90 -0.89 -15.15
CA MET A 426 23.95 -1.70 -14.38
C MET A 426 24.21 -3.21 -14.56
N VAL A 427 24.50 -3.90 -13.45
CA VAL A 427 24.63 -5.36 -13.41
C VAL A 427 23.25 -6.04 -13.46
N PHE A 428 23.11 -7.04 -14.34
CA PHE A 428 21.88 -7.83 -14.49
C PHE A 428 21.94 -9.09 -13.60
N CYS A 429 21.32 -9.05 -12.42
CA CYS A 429 21.29 -10.18 -11.46
C CYS A 429 19.90 -10.40 -10.83
N PRO A 430 18.84 -10.65 -11.64
CA PRO A 430 17.46 -10.65 -11.17
C PRO A 430 17.16 -11.68 -10.07
N GLU A 431 17.69 -12.91 -10.15
CA GLU A 431 17.48 -13.94 -9.11
C GLU A 431 18.06 -13.53 -7.74
N GLN A 432 19.26 -12.94 -7.71
CA GLN A 432 19.89 -12.47 -6.47
C GLN A 432 19.13 -11.28 -5.88
N LEU A 433 18.72 -10.33 -6.74
CA LEU A 433 17.90 -9.20 -6.32
C LEU A 433 16.54 -9.67 -5.78
N LEU A 434 15.90 -10.67 -6.39
CA LEU A 434 14.62 -11.19 -5.94
C LEU A 434 14.72 -11.91 -4.59
N ARG A 435 15.80 -12.64 -4.31
CA ARG A 435 16.07 -13.21 -2.97
C ARG A 435 16.25 -12.12 -1.91
N VAL A 436 16.96 -11.03 -2.21
CA VAL A 436 17.12 -9.89 -1.29
C VAL A 436 15.80 -9.12 -1.10
N ILE A 437 14.94 -9.04 -2.12
CA ILE A 437 13.59 -8.49 -2.00
C ILE A 437 12.75 -9.37 -1.06
N LEU A 438 12.72 -10.69 -1.32
CA LEU A 438 12.00 -11.68 -0.52
C LEU A 438 12.39 -11.62 0.97
N ALA A 439 13.68 -11.50 1.26
CA ALA A 439 14.19 -11.37 2.63
C ALA A 439 13.55 -10.20 3.41
N HIS A 440 13.07 -9.15 2.75
CA HIS A 440 12.45 -7.99 3.41
C HIS A 440 10.91 -7.93 3.26
N ILE A 441 10.35 -8.45 2.16
CA ILE A 441 8.89 -8.46 1.95
C ILE A 441 8.20 -9.72 2.49
N HIS A 442 8.96 -10.79 2.75
CA HIS A 442 8.57 -12.12 3.27
C HIS A 442 7.54 -12.92 2.45
N TYR A 443 6.72 -12.30 1.61
CA TYR A 443 5.74 -12.98 0.77
C TYR A 443 6.08 -12.84 -0.71
N MET A 444 6.02 -13.96 -1.43
CA MET A 444 6.25 -14.01 -2.87
C MET A 444 5.58 -15.26 -3.47
N PRO A 445 4.86 -15.15 -4.61
CA PRO A 445 4.30 -16.32 -5.29
C PRO A 445 5.38 -17.33 -5.73
N ASP A 446 5.11 -18.62 -5.53
CA ASP A 446 6.12 -19.68 -5.64
C ASP A 446 6.74 -19.80 -7.04
N HIS A 447 5.93 -19.58 -8.09
CA HIS A 447 6.36 -19.66 -9.48
C HIS A 447 7.35 -18.57 -9.89
N TRP A 448 7.59 -17.54 -9.06
CA TRP A 448 8.62 -16.54 -9.30
C TRP A 448 10.04 -17.10 -9.03
N GLN A 449 10.20 -18.09 -8.16
CA GLN A 449 11.52 -18.65 -7.84
C GLN A 449 12.14 -19.38 -9.04
N GLY A 450 13.34 -18.99 -9.47
CA GLY A 450 14.01 -19.54 -10.65
C GLY A 450 13.44 -19.06 -12.00
N ASN A 451 12.41 -18.20 -11.97
CA ASN A 451 11.84 -17.54 -13.14
C ASN A 451 11.96 -16.00 -13.04
N ALA A 452 12.81 -15.48 -12.16
CA ALA A 452 12.90 -14.05 -11.84
C ALA A 452 13.27 -13.17 -13.04
N HIS A 453 13.79 -13.76 -14.11
CA HIS A 453 14.15 -13.13 -15.38
C HIS A 453 12.99 -13.02 -16.39
N ARG A 454 11.79 -13.56 -16.08
CA ARG A 454 10.63 -13.54 -17.00
C ARG A 454 9.79 -12.28 -16.88
N TYR A 455 9.20 -11.86 -18.00
CA TYR A 455 8.22 -10.75 -18.03
C TYR A 455 6.97 -11.05 -17.18
N GLU A 456 6.55 -12.32 -17.10
CA GLU A 456 5.44 -12.77 -16.24
C GLU A 456 5.65 -12.36 -14.77
N THR A 457 6.85 -12.63 -14.24
CA THR A 457 7.26 -12.27 -12.88
C THR A 457 7.41 -10.75 -12.71
N ARG A 458 8.01 -10.06 -13.71
CA ARG A 458 8.12 -8.60 -13.72
C ARG A 458 6.74 -7.93 -13.61
N ASP A 459 5.77 -8.39 -14.38
CA ASP A 459 4.47 -7.74 -14.51
C ASP A 459 3.61 -7.96 -13.26
N GLN A 460 3.64 -9.16 -12.69
CA GLN A 460 3.00 -9.42 -11.39
C GLN A 460 3.69 -8.66 -10.25
N PHE A 461 5.02 -8.59 -10.22
CA PHE A 461 5.72 -7.72 -9.25
C PHE A 461 5.42 -6.24 -9.46
N SER A 462 5.09 -5.82 -10.69
CA SER A 462 4.68 -4.44 -11.01
C SER A 462 3.27 -4.09 -10.50
N GLN A 463 2.45 -5.08 -10.14
CA GLN A 463 1.19 -4.86 -9.41
C GLN A 463 1.44 -4.57 -7.91
N LEU A 464 2.57 -5.01 -7.36
CA LEU A 464 3.00 -4.69 -5.99
C LEU A 464 3.82 -3.39 -5.92
N PHE A 465 4.64 -3.13 -6.94
CA PHE A 465 5.61 -2.04 -6.98
C PHE A 465 5.46 -1.17 -8.25
N GLN A 466 4.35 -0.45 -8.35
CA GLN A 466 3.93 0.31 -9.53
C GLN A 466 4.60 1.68 -9.69
N TYR A 467 4.51 2.29 -10.87
CA TYR A 467 5.00 3.65 -11.12
C TYR A 467 4.19 4.71 -10.35
N LYS A 468 4.85 5.77 -9.89
CA LYS A 468 4.19 6.92 -9.24
C LYS A 468 3.22 7.63 -10.19
N ALA A 469 3.55 7.73 -11.48
CA ALA A 469 2.62 8.22 -12.51
C ALA A 469 1.33 7.37 -12.61
N VAL A 470 1.46 6.03 -12.53
CA VAL A 470 0.31 5.11 -12.57
C VAL A 470 -0.53 5.23 -11.30
N PHE A 471 0.08 5.34 -10.12
CA PHE A 471 -0.63 5.63 -8.87
C PHE A 471 -1.46 6.93 -8.94
N ILE A 472 -0.92 8.00 -9.51
CA ILE A 472 -1.64 9.28 -9.67
C ILE A 472 -2.81 9.12 -10.66
N LEU A 473 -2.61 8.40 -11.77
CA LEU A 473 -3.67 8.12 -12.74
C LEU A 473 -4.79 7.25 -12.15
N GLU A 474 -4.46 6.25 -11.33
CA GLU A 474 -5.44 5.41 -10.63
C GLU A 474 -6.28 6.22 -9.63
N GLU A 475 -5.66 7.07 -8.80
CA GLU A 475 -6.40 7.93 -7.86
C GLU A 475 -7.24 8.99 -8.60
N LEU A 476 -6.82 9.44 -9.79
CA LEU A 476 -7.60 10.34 -10.65
C LEU A 476 -8.81 9.66 -11.31
N LEU A 477 -8.67 8.39 -11.72
CA LEU A 477 -9.77 7.56 -12.26
C LEU A 477 -10.68 6.99 -11.15
N SER A 478 -10.19 6.97 -9.91
CA SER A 478 -10.87 6.47 -8.70
C SER A 478 -12.33 6.91 -8.57
N PRO A 479 -12.73 8.18 -8.76
CA PRO A 479 -14.12 8.62 -8.58
C PRO A 479 -15.07 8.01 -9.61
N VAL A 480 -14.58 7.76 -10.83
CA VAL A 480 -15.36 7.21 -11.95
C VAL A 480 -15.45 5.68 -11.86
N VAL A 481 -14.34 5.02 -11.53
CA VAL A 481 -14.25 3.55 -11.54
C VAL A 481 -14.82 2.92 -10.25
N THR A 482 -14.70 3.58 -9.09
CA THR A 482 -15.21 3.07 -7.81
C THR A 482 -16.71 2.73 -7.83
N PRO A 483 -17.65 3.61 -8.23
CA PRO A 483 -19.08 3.26 -8.25
C PRO A 483 -19.39 2.08 -9.19
N ILE A 484 -18.67 1.94 -10.31
CA ILE A 484 -18.82 0.81 -11.23
C ILE A 484 -18.42 -0.51 -10.54
N ILE A 485 -17.27 -0.54 -9.85
CA ILE A 485 -16.81 -1.72 -9.10
C ILE A 485 -17.80 -2.07 -7.97
N LEU A 486 -18.31 -1.09 -7.23
CA LEU A 486 -19.27 -1.33 -6.15
C LEU A 486 -20.59 -1.93 -6.68
N ILE A 487 -21.21 -1.29 -7.67
CA ILE A 487 -22.54 -1.66 -8.19
C ILE A 487 -22.51 -3.00 -8.93
N PHE A 488 -21.51 -3.24 -9.78
CA PHE A 488 -21.51 -4.40 -10.68
C PHE A 488 -20.64 -5.58 -10.21
N CYS A 489 -19.57 -5.33 -9.44
CA CYS A 489 -18.63 -6.37 -9.04
C CYS A 489 -18.81 -6.76 -7.56
N LEU A 490 -18.72 -5.80 -6.62
CA LEU A 490 -18.79 -6.10 -5.19
C LEU A 490 -20.18 -6.63 -4.79
N ARG A 491 -21.26 -6.03 -5.31
CA ARG A 491 -22.64 -6.44 -5.04
C ARG A 491 -22.88 -7.94 -5.28
N ARG A 492 -22.23 -8.54 -6.30
CA ARG A 492 -22.39 -9.96 -6.65
C ARG A 492 -21.72 -10.92 -5.65
N LYS A 493 -20.75 -10.43 -4.86
CA LYS A 493 -20.04 -11.19 -3.83
C LYS A 493 -20.62 -11.03 -2.42
N SER A 494 -21.79 -10.40 -2.27
CA SER A 494 -22.38 -10.18 -0.93
C SER A 494 -22.53 -11.47 -0.12
N LEU A 495 -22.98 -12.57 -0.72
CA LEU A 495 -23.12 -13.86 -0.05
C LEU A 495 -21.77 -14.45 0.40
N GLU A 496 -20.73 -14.39 -0.44
CA GLU A 496 -19.36 -14.82 -0.08
C GLU A 496 -18.83 -14.02 1.12
N ILE A 497 -19.14 -12.71 1.17
CA ILE A 497 -18.72 -11.80 2.25
C ILE A 497 -19.49 -12.09 3.55
N ILE A 498 -20.81 -12.35 3.50
CA ILE A 498 -21.59 -12.75 4.69
C ILE A 498 -21.13 -14.11 5.22
N ASP A 499 -20.90 -15.09 4.33
CA ASP A 499 -20.36 -16.39 4.75
C ASP A 499 -18.95 -16.25 5.33
N PHE A 500 -18.10 -15.36 4.80
CA PHE A 500 -16.79 -15.05 5.38
C PHE A 500 -16.90 -14.46 6.80
N PHE A 501 -17.71 -13.42 7.01
CA PHE A 501 -17.84 -12.79 8.34
C PHE A 501 -18.49 -13.72 9.38
N ARG A 502 -19.34 -14.66 8.98
CA ARG A 502 -19.82 -15.71 9.89
C ARG A 502 -18.75 -16.75 10.23
N ASN A 503 -18.00 -17.21 9.22
CA ASN A 503 -17.10 -18.35 9.35
C ASN A 503 -15.71 -17.98 9.94
N PHE A 504 -15.29 -16.71 9.81
CA PHE A 504 -13.93 -16.24 10.18
C PHE A 504 -13.94 -15.09 11.22
N THR A 505 -14.96 -15.04 12.06
CA THR A 505 -15.00 -14.18 13.25
C THR A 505 -14.92 -15.03 14.52
N VAL A 506 -13.98 -14.69 15.41
CA VAL A 506 -13.76 -15.36 16.70
C VAL A 506 -13.87 -14.31 17.82
N GLU A 507 -14.69 -14.64 18.82
CA GLU A 507 -14.94 -13.79 19.99
C GLU A 507 -13.85 -14.04 21.05
N VAL A 508 -13.02 -13.04 21.30
CA VAL A 508 -11.87 -13.11 22.22
C VAL A 508 -12.25 -12.49 23.57
N ILE A 509 -12.03 -13.24 24.66
CA ILE A 509 -12.38 -12.81 26.02
C ILE A 509 -11.70 -11.46 26.34
N GLY A 510 -12.54 -10.46 26.66
CA GLY A 510 -12.12 -9.09 26.96
C GLY A 510 -11.87 -8.18 25.74
N VAL A 511 -11.68 -8.74 24.53
CA VAL A 511 -11.43 -7.97 23.29
C VAL A 511 -12.64 -7.92 22.35
N GLY A 512 -13.51 -8.93 22.35
CA GLY A 512 -14.68 -9.02 21.46
C GLY A 512 -14.35 -9.68 20.11
N ASP A 513 -15.10 -9.33 19.06
CA ASP A 513 -15.07 -10.03 17.76
C ASP A 513 -13.87 -9.67 16.89
N THR A 514 -13.03 -10.66 16.61
CA THR A 514 -11.78 -10.52 15.85
C THR A 514 -11.74 -11.43 14.62
N CYS A 515 -10.93 -11.08 13.63
CA CYS A 515 -10.67 -11.93 12.47
C CYS A 515 -9.94 -13.21 12.91
N SER A 516 -10.45 -14.40 12.57
CA SER A 516 -9.92 -15.68 13.05
C SER A 516 -8.45 -15.91 12.65
N PHE A 517 -8.08 -15.52 11.43
CA PHE A 517 -6.69 -15.55 10.95
C PHE A 517 -5.73 -14.71 11.81
N ALA A 518 -6.24 -13.67 12.48
CA ALA A 518 -5.45 -12.83 13.39
C ALA A 518 -5.25 -13.44 14.79
N GLN A 519 -5.77 -14.64 15.07
CA GLN A 519 -5.30 -15.47 16.18
C GLN A 519 -3.97 -16.17 15.86
N MET A 520 -3.56 -16.20 14.58
CA MET A 520 -2.32 -16.85 14.12
C MET A 520 -2.26 -18.35 14.47
N ASP A 521 -3.44 -18.98 14.55
CA ASP A 521 -3.64 -20.40 14.85
C ASP A 521 -3.33 -21.27 13.62
N ILE A 522 -2.24 -22.05 13.74
CA ILE A 522 -1.74 -22.96 12.71
C ILE A 522 -2.64 -24.21 12.56
N ARG A 523 -3.31 -24.69 13.60
CA ARG A 523 -4.21 -25.85 13.49
C ARG A 523 -5.47 -25.50 12.70
N GLN A 524 -6.03 -24.31 12.93
CA GLN A 524 -7.27 -23.88 12.27
C GLN A 524 -7.07 -23.20 10.91
N HIS A 525 -5.94 -22.50 10.70
CA HIS A 525 -5.69 -21.66 9.52
C HIS A 525 -4.30 -21.84 8.90
N GLY A 526 -3.49 -22.81 9.36
CA GLY A 526 -2.18 -23.10 8.78
C GLY A 526 -2.28 -23.85 7.45
N HIS A 527 -1.39 -23.54 6.52
CA HIS A 527 -1.34 -24.14 5.19
C HIS A 527 -0.43 -25.39 5.19
N PRO A 528 -0.92 -26.57 4.77
CA PRO A 528 -0.19 -27.84 4.94
C PRO A 528 1.21 -27.82 4.30
N ALA A 529 1.35 -27.29 3.09
CA ALA A 529 2.63 -27.19 2.38
C ALA A 529 3.62 -26.14 2.94
N TRP A 530 3.27 -25.36 3.95
CA TRP A 530 4.16 -24.36 4.58
C TRP A 530 4.62 -24.77 5.98
N MET A 531 4.14 -25.92 6.48
CA MET A 531 4.60 -26.51 7.74
C MET A 531 5.70 -27.55 7.50
N SER A 532 6.74 -27.52 8.33
CA SER A 532 7.80 -28.54 8.34
C SER A 532 7.31 -29.88 8.92
N GLU A 533 6.58 -29.81 10.04
CA GLU A 533 5.90 -30.92 10.71
C GLU A 533 4.69 -30.36 11.47
N GLY A 534 3.50 -30.91 11.24
CA GLY A 534 2.28 -30.48 11.91
C GLY A 534 1.02 -31.04 11.25
N LYS A 535 -0.04 -31.22 12.03
CA LYS A 535 -1.38 -31.52 11.51
C LYS A 535 -2.22 -30.26 11.56
N THR A 536 -2.45 -29.65 10.40
CA THR A 536 -3.52 -28.66 10.23
C THR A 536 -4.84 -29.40 10.06
N GLU A 537 -5.88 -28.90 10.72
CA GLU A 537 -7.26 -29.34 10.56
C GLU A 537 -8.03 -28.42 9.59
N ALA A 538 -7.35 -27.40 9.06
CA ALA A 538 -7.90 -26.47 8.08
C ALA A 538 -8.28 -27.17 6.77
N SER A 539 -9.54 -26.99 6.34
CA SER A 539 -9.89 -27.26 4.95
C SER A 539 -9.27 -26.22 4.00
N ILE A 540 -9.26 -26.50 2.69
CA ILE A 540 -8.82 -25.57 1.63
C ILE A 540 -9.55 -24.21 1.73
N TYR A 541 -10.79 -24.19 2.21
CA TYR A 541 -11.52 -22.95 2.44
C TYR A 541 -10.97 -22.16 3.65
N GLN A 542 -10.51 -22.84 4.71
CA GLN A 542 -10.10 -22.26 5.99
C GLN A 542 -8.61 -21.89 6.12
N GLN A 543 -7.71 -22.61 5.45
CA GLN A 543 -6.27 -22.29 5.45
C GLN A 543 -6.01 -20.84 5.01
N ALA A 544 -4.93 -20.18 5.46
CA ALA A 544 -4.48 -18.95 4.83
C ALA A 544 -3.69 -19.24 3.55
N GLU A 545 -3.81 -18.39 2.52
CA GLU A 545 -2.99 -18.55 1.29
C GLU A 545 -1.60 -17.92 1.49
N ASP A 546 -0.61 -18.29 0.68
CA ASP A 546 0.76 -17.73 0.67
C ASP A 546 1.51 -17.80 2.03
N GLY A 547 1.30 -18.87 2.82
CA GLY A 547 2.00 -19.07 4.11
C GLY A 547 1.73 -17.99 5.16
N LYS A 548 0.58 -17.30 5.05
CA LYS A 548 0.32 -16.09 5.84
C LYS A 548 0.24 -16.32 7.33
N THR A 549 -0.32 -17.43 7.80
CA THR A 549 -0.47 -17.73 9.23
C THR A 549 0.89 -17.90 9.90
N GLU A 550 1.75 -18.70 9.28
CA GLU A 550 3.07 -19.11 9.73
C GLU A 550 4.04 -17.92 9.76
N LEU A 551 4.07 -17.13 8.68
CA LEU A 551 4.93 -15.94 8.58
C LEU A 551 4.45 -14.80 9.49
N SER A 552 3.12 -14.61 9.63
CA SER A 552 2.58 -13.62 10.58
C SER A 552 2.93 -13.95 12.02
N LEU A 553 2.81 -15.23 12.39
CA LEU A 553 3.17 -15.69 13.71
C LEU A 553 4.65 -15.44 14.03
N MET A 554 5.55 -15.87 13.14
CA MET A 554 6.99 -15.72 13.37
C MET A 554 7.39 -14.24 13.47
N HIS A 555 6.83 -13.37 12.62
CA HIS A 555 7.02 -11.92 12.71
C HIS A 555 6.53 -11.36 14.06
N PHE A 556 5.34 -11.75 14.51
CA PHE A 556 4.77 -11.25 15.76
C PHE A 556 5.58 -11.68 16.99
N ALA A 557 6.01 -12.95 17.03
CA ALA A 557 6.81 -13.52 18.12
C ALA A 557 8.25 -12.95 18.17
N ILE A 558 8.85 -12.63 17.01
CA ILE A 558 10.16 -11.96 16.95
C ILE A 558 10.05 -10.47 17.32
N THR A 559 8.94 -9.81 16.94
CA THR A 559 8.71 -8.38 17.24
C THR A 559 8.34 -8.12 18.70
N ASN A 560 7.62 -9.05 19.35
CA ASN A 560 7.13 -8.93 20.73
C ASN A 560 7.69 -10.08 21.60
N PRO A 561 8.98 -10.07 21.98
CA PRO A 561 9.63 -11.22 22.64
C PRO A 561 9.15 -11.52 24.07
N HIS A 562 8.33 -10.65 24.67
CA HIS A 562 7.69 -10.87 25.97
C HIS A 562 6.32 -11.56 25.86
N TRP A 563 5.73 -11.58 24.66
CA TRP A 563 4.47 -12.27 24.41
C TRP A 563 4.65 -13.79 24.54
N GLN A 564 3.75 -14.43 25.30
CA GLN A 564 3.73 -15.89 25.46
C GLN A 564 2.77 -16.51 24.43
N PRO A 565 3.26 -17.30 23.45
CA PRO A 565 2.39 -17.96 22.49
C PRO A 565 1.62 -19.12 23.14
N PRO A 566 0.47 -19.55 22.58
CA PRO A 566 -0.15 -20.82 22.94
C PRO A 566 0.81 -22.01 22.81
N GLN A 567 0.55 -23.13 23.50
CA GLN A 567 1.48 -24.27 23.56
C GLN A 567 1.82 -24.86 22.17
N GLU A 568 0.80 -25.01 21.33
CA GLU A 568 0.91 -25.58 19.97
C GLU A 568 1.73 -24.65 19.05
N THR A 569 1.41 -23.35 19.14
CA THR A 569 2.12 -22.24 18.49
C THR A 569 3.58 -22.19 18.90
N THR A 570 3.87 -22.39 20.19
CA THR A 570 5.23 -22.42 20.77
C THR A 570 6.03 -23.61 20.24
N HIS A 571 5.41 -24.79 20.07
CA HIS A 571 6.05 -25.97 19.52
C HIS A 571 6.50 -25.75 18.06
N PHE A 572 5.65 -25.14 17.22
CA PHE A 572 6.04 -24.79 15.85
C PHE A 572 7.21 -23.80 15.81
N ILE A 573 7.15 -22.73 16.62
CA ILE A 573 8.22 -21.73 16.69
C ILE A 573 9.53 -22.36 17.16
N SER A 574 9.52 -23.19 18.20
CA SER A 574 10.74 -23.79 18.75
C SER A 574 11.37 -24.79 17.78
N GLN A 575 10.58 -25.67 17.15
CA GLN A 575 11.07 -26.58 16.11
C GLN A 575 11.66 -25.82 14.92
N LEU A 576 11.01 -24.75 14.47
CA LEU A 576 11.47 -23.96 13.32
C LEU A 576 12.76 -23.18 13.65
N LYS A 577 12.88 -22.62 14.87
CA LYS A 577 14.12 -22.02 15.34
C LYS A 577 15.24 -23.06 15.47
N GLU A 578 14.97 -24.22 16.05
CA GLU A 578 15.97 -25.28 16.20
C GLU A 578 16.51 -25.77 14.83
N ARG A 579 15.65 -26.00 13.84
CA ARG A 579 16.08 -26.41 12.50
C ARG A 579 16.96 -25.36 11.82
N VAL A 580 16.55 -24.08 11.84
CA VAL A 580 17.36 -22.97 11.33
C VAL A 580 18.73 -22.92 12.00
N HIS A 581 18.80 -23.07 13.32
CA HIS A 581 20.06 -23.06 14.06
C HIS A 581 20.93 -24.28 13.74
N ARG A 582 20.33 -25.48 13.60
CA ARG A 582 21.02 -26.74 13.29
C ARG A 582 21.65 -26.72 11.89
N GLU A 583 20.93 -26.22 10.89
CA GLU A 583 21.43 -26.08 9.52
C GLU A 583 22.43 -24.92 9.39
N ALA A 584 22.20 -23.78 10.04
CA ALA A 584 23.16 -22.66 10.07
C ALA A 584 24.48 -23.03 10.78
N ALA A 585 24.43 -23.93 11.77
CA ALA A 585 25.61 -24.50 12.43
C ALA A 585 26.34 -25.56 11.59
N GLY A 586 25.84 -25.91 10.41
CA GLY A 586 26.53 -26.81 9.47
C GLY A 586 26.59 -28.28 9.88
N ALA A 587 25.69 -28.73 10.78
CA ALA A 587 25.63 -30.13 11.17
C ALA A 587 25.17 -31.00 9.97
N PRO A 588 25.97 -31.99 9.51
CA PRO A 588 25.58 -32.83 8.39
C PRO A 588 24.45 -33.77 8.80
N SER A 589 23.28 -33.64 8.18
CA SER A 589 22.20 -34.61 8.29
C SER A 589 22.56 -35.88 7.52
N GLU A 590 22.85 -36.97 8.22
CA GLU A 590 23.08 -38.28 7.61
C GLU A 590 21.79 -38.87 7.04
N THR A 591 21.43 -38.51 5.80
CA THR A 591 20.55 -39.31 4.95
C THR A 591 20.64 -38.89 3.47
N HIS A 592 21.01 -39.85 2.60
CA HIS A 592 20.94 -39.84 1.14
C HIS A 592 21.72 -38.72 0.36
N PRO A 593 22.92 -39.04 -0.18
CA PRO A 593 23.64 -38.13 -1.07
C PRO A 593 23.28 -38.34 -2.55
N LEU A 594 22.56 -37.39 -3.16
CA LEU A 594 22.40 -37.31 -4.64
C LEU A 594 22.53 -35.87 -5.15
N SER A 595 23.70 -35.58 -5.74
CA SER A 595 23.96 -34.52 -6.73
C SER A 595 23.29 -33.15 -6.53
N LEU A 596 23.88 -32.30 -5.68
CA LEU A 596 23.76 -30.85 -5.82
C LEU A 596 24.90 -30.34 -6.71
N SER A 597 24.56 -29.52 -7.71
CA SER A 597 25.54 -28.89 -8.61
C SER A 597 26.27 -27.74 -7.91
N GLU A 598 27.60 -27.72 -8.01
CA GLU A 598 28.44 -26.65 -7.48
C GLU A 598 28.33 -25.35 -8.30
N SER A 599 27.26 -24.56 -8.09
CA SER A 599 27.14 -23.24 -8.75
C SER A 599 26.24 -22.20 -8.06
N GLU A 600 26.02 -22.27 -6.74
CA GLU A 600 25.42 -21.15 -5.99
C GLU A 600 26.33 -20.59 -4.87
N PRO A 601 26.51 -19.26 -4.76
CA PRO A 601 27.40 -18.66 -3.78
C PRO A 601 26.78 -18.65 -2.37
N ARG A 602 27.35 -19.45 -1.47
CA ARG A 602 27.04 -19.47 -0.02
C ARG A 602 27.27 -18.12 0.71
N SER A 603 27.75 -17.08 0.04
CA SER A 603 28.09 -15.79 0.66
C SER A 603 26.89 -14.90 0.99
N LEU A 604 25.70 -15.07 0.39
CA LEU A 604 24.59 -14.14 0.65
C LEU A 604 24.00 -14.26 2.06
N VAL A 605 23.90 -15.47 2.62
CA VAL A 605 23.48 -15.65 4.03
C VAL A 605 24.57 -15.19 4.98
N ALA A 606 25.85 -15.49 4.68
CA ALA A 606 26.99 -14.97 5.43
C ALA A 606 27.05 -13.44 5.44
N ASN A 607 26.75 -12.77 4.31
CA ASN A 607 26.70 -11.31 4.17
C ASN A 607 25.41 -10.66 4.74
N LEU A 608 24.42 -11.46 5.17
CA LEU A 608 23.27 -10.98 5.96
C LEU A 608 23.51 -11.13 7.46
N LEU A 609 24.30 -12.14 7.87
CA LEU A 609 24.79 -12.32 9.24
C LEU A 609 25.93 -11.34 9.57
N ALA A 610 26.82 -11.07 8.61
CA ALA A 610 27.80 -10.00 8.66
C ALA A 610 27.15 -8.67 8.27
N GLY A 611 26.48 -8.03 9.24
CA GLY A 611 25.93 -6.68 9.10
C GLY A 611 26.99 -5.62 8.72
N PRO A 612 26.55 -4.41 8.31
CA PRO A 612 27.47 -3.37 7.84
C PRO A 612 28.51 -3.01 8.90
N SER A 613 29.79 -3.12 8.53
CA SER A 613 30.96 -2.88 9.39
C SER A 613 31.22 -1.38 9.61
N SER A 614 30.25 -0.68 10.19
CA SER A 614 30.27 0.78 10.40
C SER A 614 30.16 1.21 11.88
N LEU A 615 30.68 0.41 12.81
CA LEU A 615 30.85 0.77 14.23
C LEU A 615 32.19 0.26 14.84
N ALA A 616 33.24 0.20 14.02
CA ALA A 616 34.59 -0.10 14.50
C ALA A 616 35.22 1.13 15.21
N SER A 617 35.12 1.15 16.54
CA SER A 617 35.96 1.92 17.50
C SER A 617 36.42 3.33 17.09
N VAL A 618 35.82 4.36 17.70
CA VAL A 618 36.44 5.69 17.79
C VAL A 618 37.62 5.63 18.77
N HIS A 619 38.83 5.46 18.26
CA HIS A 619 40.07 5.64 19.00
C HIS A 619 40.84 6.87 18.49
N PHE A 620 41.02 7.87 19.35
CA PHE A 620 41.93 9.00 19.14
C PHE A 620 43.33 8.64 19.66
N GLY A 621 44.40 8.97 18.91
CA GLY A 621 45.78 9.03 19.45
C GLY A 621 46.92 8.71 18.48
N CYS A 622 47.55 9.77 17.94
CA CYS A 622 48.92 9.89 17.36
C CYS A 622 49.52 8.81 16.41
N ASP A 623 49.98 9.30 15.25
CA ASP A 623 51.32 9.18 14.64
C ASP A 623 52.23 7.98 15.09
N ASN A 624 52.91 7.24 14.20
CA ASN A 624 53.84 7.78 13.19
C ASN A 624 54.31 6.74 12.12
N SER A 625 54.84 7.25 11.00
CA SER A 625 55.82 6.67 10.04
C SER A 625 55.91 5.15 9.69
N LEU A 626 55.72 4.85 8.40
CA LEU A 626 56.59 4.05 7.48
C LEU A 626 57.21 2.69 7.92
N ILE A 627 56.91 1.59 7.19
CA ILE A 627 57.84 0.71 6.41
C ILE A 627 57.14 -0.59 5.92
N ASN A 628 57.63 -1.17 4.82
CA ASN A 628 57.18 -2.46 4.26
C ASN A 628 57.55 -3.67 5.15
N HIS A 629 56.76 -4.75 5.12
CA HIS A 629 57.17 -6.03 4.51
C HIS A 629 56.01 -7.06 4.51
N ALA A 630 56.16 -8.12 3.72
CA ALA A 630 55.21 -9.24 3.65
C ALA A 630 55.81 -10.52 4.25
N VAL A 631 54.96 -11.48 4.65
CA VAL A 631 55.07 -12.95 4.47
C VAL A 631 53.96 -13.67 5.28
N ALA A 632 53.57 -14.86 4.82
CA ALA A 632 52.43 -15.65 5.31
C ALA A 632 52.61 -16.31 6.69
N GLY A 633 51.49 -16.73 7.29
CA GLY A 633 51.41 -17.66 8.42
C GLY A 633 49.98 -18.10 8.69
N SER A 634 49.73 -19.41 8.79
CA SER A 634 48.43 -19.97 9.20
C SER A 634 48.42 -20.20 10.71
N ASP A 635 47.33 -19.80 11.38
CA ASP A 635 46.49 -20.67 12.23
C ASP A 635 45.58 -19.82 13.14
N GLY A 636 44.32 -20.24 13.30
CA GLY A 636 43.29 -19.42 13.96
C GLY A 636 42.09 -20.19 14.53
N ALA A 637 42.22 -21.49 14.76
CA ALA A 637 41.11 -22.35 15.20
C ALA A 637 40.90 -22.35 16.73
N SER A 638 40.54 -21.20 17.33
CA SER A 638 40.07 -21.10 18.73
C SER A 638 39.43 -19.73 19.07
N ALA A 639 38.16 -19.50 18.69
CA ALA A 639 37.45 -18.25 19.01
C ALA A 639 35.92 -18.34 19.19
N LEU A 640 35.29 -19.53 19.19
CA LEU A 640 33.82 -19.67 19.24
C LEU A 640 33.34 -20.71 20.27
N ARG A 641 33.42 -20.37 21.57
CA ARG A 641 32.72 -21.08 22.67
C ARG A 641 32.18 -20.15 23.77
N SER A 642 31.48 -19.10 23.32
CA SER A 642 30.38 -18.43 24.02
C SER A 642 29.53 -17.76 22.92
N LEU A 643 28.21 -17.60 23.01
CA LEU A 643 27.32 -17.56 24.18
C LEU A 643 26.11 -18.49 23.98
N SER A 644 25.49 -18.93 25.08
CA SER A 644 24.15 -19.53 25.07
C SER A 644 23.37 -19.16 26.35
N PRO A 645 22.11 -18.71 26.26
CA PRO A 645 21.28 -18.46 27.44
C PRO A 645 20.53 -19.74 27.83
N VAL A 646 20.92 -20.35 28.96
CA VAL A 646 20.12 -21.41 29.62
C VAL A 646 19.23 -20.77 30.68
N SER A 647 17.96 -21.15 30.70
CA SER A 647 16.96 -20.63 31.65
C SER A 647 16.76 -21.55 32.87
N SER A 648 16.07 -21.01 33.88
CA SER A 648 15.45 -21.67 35.06
C SER A 648 16.29 -21.91 36.33
N SER A 649 15.90 -21.16 37.38
CA SER A 649 15.75 -21.53 38.80
C SER A 649 16.86 -22.25 39.58
N LEU A 650 17.30 -21.62 40.69
CA LEU A 650 17.06 -22.13 42.06
C LEU A 650 17.35 -21.08 43.15
N HIS A 651 16.84 -21.32 44.38
CA HIS A 651 17.10 -20.50 45.58
C HIS A 651 18.54 -20.65 46.08
N LEU A 652 19.13 -19.57 46.63
CA LEU A 652 19.61 -19.59 48.02
C LEU A 652 19.73 -18.17 48.63
N ARG A 653 20.14 -18.10 49.91
CA ARG A 653 19.90 -17.00 50.85
C ARG A 653 21.15 -16.69 51.69
N GLY A 654 21.57 -15.42 51.70
CA GLY A 654 22.72 -14.93 52.49
C GLY A 654 24.08 -15.18 51.83
N SER A 655 25.16 -14.52 52.26
CA SER A 655 25.30 -13.44 53.27
C SER A 655 26.64 -12.69 53.08
N LEU A 656 26.73 -11.46 53.64
CA LEU A 656 27.88 -10.79 54.30
C LEU A 656 29.34 -11.06 53.82
N SER A 657 30.30 -10.12 53.78
CA SER A 657 30.32 -8.66 53.99
C SER A 657 31.79 -8.14 53.94
N MET A 658 32.01 -6.86 53.59
CA MET A 658 33.18 -6.01 54.01
C MET A 658 34.60 -6.44 53.54
N ALA A 659 35.66 -5.60 53.55
CA ALA A 659 35.82 -4.13 53.47
C ALA A 659 37.34 -3.78 53.33
N GLN A 660 37.69 -2.47 53.31
CA GLN A 660 39.04 -1.89 53.53
C GLN A 660 40.07 -2.08 52.38
N ARG A 661 41.14 -1.28 52.19
CA ARG A 661 41.69 0.03 52.70
C ARG A 661 42.59 0.56 51.53
N ALA A 662 42.76 1.84 51.16
CA ALA A 662 42.91 3.14 51.86
C ALA A 662 44.33 3.45 52.39
N SER A 663 44.92 4.58 51.90
CA SER A 663 46.22 5.25 52.20
C SER A 663 47.22 5.27 51.01
N GLY A 664 47.90 6.38 50.65
CA GLY A 664 47.81 7.78 51.12
C GLY A 664 48.92 8.72 50.58
N PHE A 665 48.65 10.05 50.57
CA PHE A 665 49.54 11.26 50.60
C PHE A 665 50.95 11.26 49.94
N THR A 666 51.45 12.28 49.21
CA THR A 666 51.43 13.77 49.28
C THR A 666 51.31 14.39 47.86
N GLY A 667 51.02 15.66 47.53
CA GLY A 667 51.12 16.97 48.21
C GLY A 667 52.41 17.70 47.74
N LYS A 668 52.43 18.84 47.03
CA LYS A 668 51.49 19.99 46.80
C LYS A 668 51.49 20.39 45.27
N ALA A 669 51.20 21.59 44.71
CA ALA A 669 50.96 22.97 45.18
C ALA A 669 50.24 23.90 44.15
N MET A 670 49.70 25.04 44.66
CA MET A 670 49.38 26.35 44.04
C MET A 670 48.97 26.50 42.55
N SER A 671 47.66 26.69 42.30
CA SER A 671 47.04 28.00 41.95
C SER A 671 45.57 27.81 41.53
N GLY A 672 44.65 28.68 41.96
CA GLY A 672 43.24 28.60 41.55
C GLY A 672 42.32 29.57 42.30
N SER A 673 41.44 30.25 41.56
CA SER A 673 40.43 31.19 42.07
C SER A 673 39.19 31.15 41.17
N GLY A 674 38.00 31.40 41.71
CA GLY A 674 36.77 31.65 40.93
C GLY A 674 35.75 30.52 40.85
N THR A 675 34.93 30.39 41.92
CA THR A 675 33.46 30.18 41.88
C THR A 675 32.81 29.19 40.91
N ASP A 676 32.37 28.06 41.48
CA ASP A 676 31.07 27.39 41.33
C ASP A 676 30.27 27.43 40.01
N ALA A 677 30.02 26.24 39.46
CA ALA A 677 28.73 25.86 38.88
C ALA A 677 28.44 24.37 39.16
N ARG A 678 27.27 24.04 39.72
CA ARG A 678 26.83 22.64 39.92
C ARG A 678 25.92 22.21 38.77
N THR A 679 26.32 21.19 38.02
CA THR A 679 25.46 20.50 37.05
C THR A 679 25.18 19.07 37.48
N VAL A 680 23.90 18.70 37.55
CA VAL A 680 23.45 17.34 37.86
C VAL A 680 23.49 16.51 36.58
N SER A 681 24.16 15.36 36.59
CA SER A 681 24.11 14.41 35.48
C SER A 681 22.81 13.61 35.54
N SER A 682 21.92 13.83 34.57
CA SER A 682 20.70 13.05 34.36
C SER A 682 20.32 13.09 32.87
N GLY A 683 21.09 12.37 32.05
CA GLY A 683 20.90 12.34 30.59
C GLY A 683 21.40 11.10 29.86
N SER A 684 21.89 10.06 30.55
CA SER A 684 22.50 8.88 29.90
C SER A 684 21.48 7.85 29.43
N SER A 685 20.43 7.58 30.22
CA SER A 685 19.53 6.44 30.04
C SER A 685 18.68 6.46 28.77
N ALA A 686 18.26 7.64 28.30
CA ALA A 686 17.43 7.77 27.11
C ALA A 686 18.16 7.34 25.82
N TRP A 687 19.41 7.77 25.66
CA TRP A 687 20.23 7.40 24.49
C TRP A 687 20.59 5.91 24.49
N GLU A 688 20.86 5.35 25.66
CA GLU A 688 21.21 3.93 25.83
C GLU A 688 20.00 3.01 25.58
N GLY A 689 18.80 3.43 26.02
CA GLY A 689 17.53 2.78 25.67
C GLY A 689 17.19 2.87 24.17
N GLN A 690 17.44 4.01 23.52
CA GLN A 690 17.17 4.15 22.09
C GLN A 690 18.16 3.35 21.22
N LEU A 691 19.46 3.34 21.56
CA LEU A 691 20.46 2.52 20.87
C LEU A 691 20.16 1.03 20.98
N THR A 692 19.83 0.54 22.19
CA THR A 692 19.43 -0.87 22.38
C THR A 692 18.14 -1.20 21.63
N SER A 693 17.12 -0.33 21.65
CA SER A 693 15.87 -0.57 20.91
C SER A 693 16.06 -0.57 19.38
N MET A 694 16.94 0.28 18.84
CA MET A 694 17.29 0.25 17.41
C MET A 694 18.05 -1.03 17.02
N VAL A 695 19.05 -1.45 17.81
CA VAL A 695 19.79 -2.70 17.59
C VAL A 695 18.86 -3.92 17.67
N LEU A 696 17.92 -3.95 18.62
CA LEU A 696 16.90 -5.00 18.72
C LEU A 696 15.95 -4.99 17.51
N SER A 697 15.55 -3.82 17.00
CA SER A 697 14.73 -3.72 15.79
C SER A 697 15.46 -4.17 14.52
N GLU A 698 16.78 -3.96 14.42
CA GLU A 698 17.59 -4.49 13.32
C GLU A 698 17.80 -6.00 13.44
N TYR A 699 18.09 -6.51 14.64
CA TYR A 699 18.22 -7.94 14.92
C TYR A 699 16.92 -8.71 14.65
N ALA A 700 15.78 -8.25 15.17
CA ALA A 700 14.47 -8.81 14.89
C ALA A 700 14.18 -8.85 13.37
N SER A 701 14.60 -7.79 12.65
CA SER A 701 14.44 -7.72 11.20
C SER A 701 15.35 -8.67 10.43
N THR A 702 16.56 -8.98 10.89
CA THR A 702 17.45 -9.96 10.24
C THR A 702 17.09 -11.40 10.61
N GLU A 703 16.72 -11.66 11.87
CA GLU A 703 16.18 -12.95 12.32
C GLU A 703 14.95 -13.34 11.49
N MET A 704 13.97 -12.44 11.34
CA MET A 704 12.79 -12.68 10.50
C MET A 704 13.15 -12.82 9.01
N SER A 705 14.15 -12.07 8.50
CA SER A 705 14.64 -12.23 7.13
C SER A 705 15.16 -13.64 6.85
N ILE A 706 15.90 -14.22 7.82
CA ILE A 706 16.44 -15.58 7.75
C ILE A 706 15.30 -16.61 7.81
N HIS A 707 14.36 -16.46 8.74
CA HIS A 707 13.20 -17.34 8.84
C HIS A 707 12.34 -17.32 7.58
N ALA A 708 12.06 -16.15 6.99
CA ALA A 708 11.28 -16.05 5.76
C ALA A 708 11.96 -16.78 4.59
N LEU A 709 13.26 -16.57 4.38
CA LEU A 709 14.03 -17.28 3.35
C LEU A 709 14.04 -18.81 3.57
N TYR A 710 14.19 -19.25 4.81
CA TYR A 710 14.23 -20.67 5.16
C TYR A 710 12.87 -21.37 4.97
N ILE A 711 11.77 -20.76 5.40
CA ILE A 711 10.40 -21.28 5.17
C ILE A 711 10.14 -21.44 3.67
N HIS A 712 10.51 -20.44 2.86
CA HIS A 712 10.36 -20.50 1.40
C HIS A 712 11.21 -21.60 0.73
N GLU A 713 12.43 -21.87 1.23
CA GLU A 713 13.26 -22.97 0.71
C GLU A 713 12.73 -24.33 1.14
N LEU A 714 12.20 -24.49 2.37
CA LEU A 714 11.50 -25.70 2.82
C LEU A 714 10.27 -26.01 1.95
N HIS A 715 9.40 -25.03 1.72
CA HIS A 715 8.20 -25.18 0.88
C HIS A 715 8.56 -25.68 -0.54
N LYS A 716 9.61 -25.08 -1.12
CA LYS A 716 10.19 -25.43 -2.42
C LYS A 716 10.84 -26.83 -2.43
N GLN A 717 11.39 -27.31 -1.32
CA GLN A 717 11.90 -28.68 -1.20
C GLN A 717 10.73 -29.69 -1.09
N GLN A 718 9.71 -29.41 -0.28
CA GLN A 718 8.52 -30.27 -0.13
C GLN A 718 7.78 -30.46 -1.46
N SER A 719 7.46 -29.35 -2.16
CA SER A 719 6.77 -29.39 -3.46
C SER A 719 7.56 -30.15 -4.55
N ARG A 720 8.90 -30.11 -4.52
CA ARG A 720 9.75 -30.96 -5.37
C ARG A 720 9.71 -32.44 -4.97
N GLY A 721 9.57 -32.75 -3.68
CA GLY A 721 9.43 -34.11 -3.15
C GLY A 721 8.08 -34.78 -3.47
N GLU A 722 6.99 -34.01 -3.53
CA GLU A 722 5.69 -34.53 -3.95
C GLU A 722 5.69 -34.89 -5.45
N LEU A 723 6.30 -34.05 -6.29
CA LEU A 723 6.42 -34.30 -7.72
C LEU A 723 7.25 -35.57 -8.01
N SER A 724 8.29 -35.85 -7.22
CA SER A 724 9.09 -37.07 -7.38
C SER A 724 8.36 -38.33 -6.88
N ARG A 725 7.60 -38.25 -5.78
CA ARG A 725 6.73 -39.36 -5.31
C ARG A 725 5.72 -39.80 -6.37
N HIS A 726 5.08 -38.86 -7.08
CA HIS A 726 4.19 -39.17 -8.20
C HIS A 726 4.90 -39.75 -9.44
N THR A 727 6.24 -39.65 -9.51
CA THR A 727 7.03 -40.24 -10.60
C THR A 727 7.43 -41.70 -10.31
N TRP A 728 7.72 -42.03 -9.04
CA TRP A 728 8.09 -43.39 -8.65
C TRP A 728 6.90 -44.37 -8.68
N HIS A 729 5.73 -43.97 -8.18
CA HIS A 729 4.52 -44.82 -8.19
C HIS A 729 3.95 -45.13 -9.60
N ARG A 730 4.57 -44.66 -10.68
CA ARG A 730 4.26 -45.08 -12.06
C ARG A 730 5.15 -46.22 -12.56
N ARG A 731 6.24 -46.57 -11.85
CA ARG A 731 7.27 -47.50 -12.34
C ARG A 731 7.25 -48.89 -11.70
N GLU A 732 6.48 -49.07 -10.63
CA GLU A 732 6.38 -50.33 -9.86
C GLU A 732 5.04 -51.06 -10.10
N SER A 733 4.33 -50.73 -11.18
CA SER A 733 2.98 -51.27 -11.47
C SER A 733 2.87 -52.07 -12.77
N ASP A 734 3.95 -52.13 -13.58
CA ASP A 734 3.94 -52.76 -14.91
C ASP A 734 4.54 -54.20 -14.91
N GLU A 735 4.86 -54.77 -13.74
CA GLU A 735 5.31 -56.17 -13.60
C GLU A 735 4.40 -56.97 -12.64
N SER A 736 3.22 -57.39 -13.11
CA SER A 736 2.60 -58.65 -12.65
C SER A 736 1.45 -59.15 -13.54
N SER A 737 1.47 -60.47 -13.77
CA SER A 737 0.33 -61.34 -14.10
C SER A 737 -0.35 -61.22 -15.48
N ASP A 738 0.18 -61.95 -16.45
CA ASP A 738 -0.64 -62.61 -17.48
C ASP A 738 -1.69 -63.57 -16.85
N SER A 739 -2.94 -63.53 -17.33
CA SER A 739 -3.70 -64.73 -17.77
C SER A 739 -5.17 -64.42 -18.16
N ILE A 740 -5.57 -64.92 -19.33
CA ILE A 740 -6.92 -64.94 -19.96
C ILE A 740 -6.99 -66.31 -20.65
N PRO A 741 -8.07 -67.14 -20.54
CA PRO A 741 -9.40 -66.93 -21.15
C PRO A 741 -10.61 -67.39 -20.27
N ASP A 742 -11.91 -67.18 -20.55
CA ASP A 742 -12.74 -66.31 -21.43
C ASP A 742 -14.20 -66.30 -20.80
N GLU A 743 -15.40 -66.04 -21.37
CA GLU A 743 -15.98 -65.78 -22.71
C GLU A 743 -17.39 -65.09 -22.53
N VAL A 744 -18.16 -64.90 -23.61
CA VAL A 744 -19.61 -64.55 -23.70
C VAL A 744 -20.08 -63.21 -23.09
N ARG A 745 -19.60 -62.12 -23.68
CA ARG A 745 -20.43 -61.18 -24.49
C ARG A 745 -21.96 -61.13 -24.22
N SER A 746 -22.49 -60.03 -23.63
CA SER A 746 -23.41 -59.08 -24.32
C SER A 746 -24.01 -57.95 -23.44
N ASP A 747 -23.84 -56.72 -23.93
CA ASP A 747 -24.52 -55.43 -23.66
C ASP A 747 -26.05 -55.44 -23.41
N HIS A 748 -26.72 -54.42 -22.81
CA HIS A 748 -26.50 -52.96 -22.94
C HIS A 748 -27.27 -52.07 -21.89
N ASN A 749 -26.62 -51.04 -21.31
CA ASN A 749 -27.19 -49.77 -20.73
C ASN A 749 -28.26 -49.82 -19.57
N PRO A 750 -28.59 -48.70 -18.86
CA PRO A 750 -28.20 -47.29 -19.07
C PRO A 750 -27.40 -46.58 -17.95
N GLN A 751 -26.44 -45.78 -18.42
CA GLN A 751 -25.82 -44.58 -17.83
C GLN A 751 -26.31 -44.03 -16.47
N SER A 752 -25.38 -43.86 -15.52
CA SER A 752 -25.36 -42.74 -14.56
C SER A 752 -24.06 -41.93 -14.74
N LYS A 753 -24.09 -40.63 -14.43
CA LYS A 753 -23.06 -39.67 -14.90
C LYS A 753 -21.95 -39.42 -13.88
N SER A 754 -20.70 -39.50 -14.33
CA SER A 754 -19.56 -38.83 -13.69
C SER A 754 -18.90 -37.88 -14.70
N PHE A 755 -18.60 -36.66 -14.27
CA PHE A 755 -17.88 -35.65 -15.07
C PHE A 755 -16.50 -35.38 -14.45
N PRO A 756 -15.41 -35.46 -15.22
CA PRO A 756 -14.05 -35.24 -14.70
C PRO A 756 -13.63 -33.76 -14.77
N ARG A 757 -12.71 -33.37 -13.88
CA ARG A 757 -11.72 -32.31 -14.15
C ARG A 757 -10.68 -32.93 -15.13
N SER A 758 -10.04 -32.21 -16.04
CA SER A 758 -9.27 -30.98 -15.78
C SER A 758 -8.86 -30.21 -17.07
N HIS A 759 -8.16 -29.08 -16.85
CA HIS A 759 -7.53 -28.10 -17.77
C HIS A 759 -7.06 -28.55 -19.17
N THR A 760 -7.03 -27.60 -20.14
CA THR A 760 -5.80 -26.99 -20.73
C THR A 760 -6.13 -25.87 -21.75
N PHE A 761 -5.15 -25.03 -22.10
CA PHE A 761 -5.21 -23.89 -23.03
C PHE A 761 -5.51 -24.26 -24.50
N PRO A 762 -6.04 -23.32 -25.32
CA PRO A 762 -6.08 -23.45 -26.77
C PRO A 762 -4.76 -22.99 -27.44
N THR A 763 -3.99 -23.94 -27.99
CA THR A 763 -2.85 -23.62 -28.87
C THR A 763 -3.31 -23.63 -30.33
N VAL A 764 -3.14 -22.52 -31.06
CA VAL A 764 -3.55 -22.42 -32.47
C VAL A 764 -2.42 -22.82 -33.40
N VAL A 765 -2.55 -23.99 -34.05
CA VAL A 765 -1.88 -24.31 -35.32
C VAL A 765 -2.87 -25.07 -36.20
N SER A 766 -2.96 -24.70 -37.48
CA SER A 766 -3.75 -25.43 -38.48
C SER A 766 -3.05 -25.33 -39.83
N SER A 767 -2.35 -26.40 -40.23
CA SER A 767 -1.78 -26.53 -41.57
C SER A 767 -1.46 -28.00 -41.89
N PRO A 768 -1.99 -28.52 -43.01
CA PRO A 768 -1.47 -29.74 -43.61
C PRO A 768 -1.33 -29.64 -45.14
N SER A 769 -0.10 -29.74 -45.68
CA SER A 769 0.17 -30.45 -46.95
C SER A 769 1.66 -30.50 -47.34
N ALA A 770 2.12 -31.71 -47.67
CA ALA A 770 3.14 -32.03 -48.69
C ALA A 770 4.57 -31.44 -48.64
N THR A 771 5.50 -32.29 -48.17
CA THR A 771 6.62 -32.85 -48.98
C THR A 771 7.54 -31.92 -49.80
N SER A 772 8.82 -31.81 -49.41
CA SER A 772 9.93 -32.49 -50.14
C SER A 772 11.34 -32.27 -49.55
N ILE A 773 12.06 -33.39 -49.40
CA ILE A 773 13.51 -33.60 -49.61
C ILE A 773 14.54 -32.88 -48.67
N SER A 774 15.62 -33.61 -48.41
CA SER A 774 16.74 -33.32 -47.49
C SER A 774 18.04 -32.91 -48.20
N VAL A 775 18.99 -32.32 -47.46
CA VAL A 775 20.43 -32.73 -47.32
C VAL A 775 21.37 -31.58 -46.86
N ASN A 776 22.04 -31.82 -45.74
CA ASN A 776 23.39 -31.44 -45.26
C ASN A 776 24.11 -30.09 -45.60
N SER A 777 24.41 -29.36 -44.51
CA SER A 777 25.76 -28.92 -44.04
C SER A 777 26.63 -27.81 -44.69
N SER A 778 27.30 -27.08 -43.78
CA SER A 778 28.66 -26.47 -43.83
C SER A 778 28.98 -25.21 -44.69
N LYS A 779 29.13 -24.09 -43.95
CA LYS A 779 30.14 -22.99 -44.01
C LYS A 779 31.60 -23.41 -44.40
N PRO A 780 32.59 -22.48 -44.59
CA PRO A 780 32.56 -21.02 -44.91
C PRO A 780 33.68 -20.53 -45.92
N LYS A 781 33.90 -19.18 -45.99
CA LYS A 781 34.97 -18.41 -46.71
C LYS A 781 34.80 -18.33 -48.25
N GLY A 782 35.32 -17.33 -48.97
CA GLY A 782 35.98 -16.04 -48.65
C GLY A 782 35.86 -15.10 -49.88
N GLN A 783 35.74 -13.77 -49.75
CA GLN A 783 36.81 -12.76 -49.59
C GLN A 783 37.21 -12.07 -50.93
N GLU A 784 37.13 -10.72 -50.92
CA GLU A 784 37.79 -9.71 -51.78
C GLU A 784 37.35 -9.37 -53.23
N ASP A 785 37.64 -8.09 -53.53
CA ASP A 785 37.79 -7.33 -54.78
C ASP A 785 36.66 -7.19 -55.83
N GLU A 786 36.69 -6.17 -56.72
CA GLU A 786 36.81 -4.70 -56.57
C GLU A 786 36.58 -4.05 -57.96
N LYS A 787 36.18 -2.76 -58.02
CA LYS A 787 36.30 -1.85 -59.21
C LYS A 787 35.51 -2.25 -60.50
N SER A 788 35.31 -1.40 -61.51
CA SER A 788 35.02 0.07 -61.57
C SER A 788 34.57 0.48 -63.01
N GLN A 789 34.22 1.76 -63.23
CA GLN A 789 33.88 2.43 -64.52
C GLN A 789 32.46 2.11 -65.09
N SER A 790 31.62 3.01 -65.65
CA SER A 790 31.70 4.36 -66.31
C SER A 790 32.07 4.32 -67.81
N GLN A 791 31.46 5.06 -68.78
CA GLN A 791 30.70 6.35 -68.76
C GLN A 791 29.63 6.50 -69.91
N ARG A 792 28.77 7.56 -69.81
CA ARG A 792 28.36 8.65 -70.78
C ARG A 792 28.53 8.47 -72.33
N ARG A 793 27.82 9.16 -73.28
CA ARG A 793 26.65 10.12 -73.36
C ARG A 793 26.27 10.45 -74.84
N HIS A 794 25.01 10.88 -75.09
CA HIS A 794 24.50 11.71 -76.23
C HIS A 794 24.55 11.10 -77.67
N SER A 795 23.87 11.58 -78.74
CA SER A 795 23.05 12.80 -79.04
C SER A 795 21.91 12.55 -80.09
N GLY A 796 20.97 13.50 -80.29
CA GLY A 796 20.04 13.60 -81.45
C GLY A 796 20.56 14.59 -82.53
N PRO A 797 19.73 15.34 -83.32
CA PRO A 797 18.24 15.42 -83.42
C PRO A 797 17.67 15.57 -84.88
N ALA A 798 16.35 15.82 -85.06
CA ALA A 798 15.75 16.48 -86.27
C ALA A 798 14.28 16.99 -86.08
N THR A 799 13.99 18.22 -86.56
CA THR A 799 12.71 18.85 -87.06
C THR A 799 11.32 18.28 -86.66
N ASP A 800 10.38 18.95 -85.96
CA ASP A 800 9.56 20.18 -86.25
C ASP A 800 8.17 19.90 -86.92
N HIS A 801 7.09 20.73 -86.90
CA HIS A 801 6.88 22.17 -86.59
C HIS A 801 5.39 22.56 -86.20
N PHE A 802 5.19 23.69 -85.51
CA PHE A 802 3.99 24.60 -85.29
C PHE A 802 2.51 24.19 -84.99
N ASN A 803 1.92 24.96 -84.03
CA ASN A 803 0.50 25.32 -83.72
C ASN A 803 -0.52 24.22 -83.30
N ALA A 804 -1.08 24.19 -82.06
CA ALA A 804 -1.99 25.13 -81.34
C ALA A 804 -3.49 24.91 -81.71
N VAL A 805 -4.48 24.88 -80.79
CA VAL A 805 -4.71 25.62 -79.51
C VAL A 805 -5.40 24.72 -78.44
N GLY A 806 -5.14 24.92 -77.14
CA GLY A 806 -5.99 24.35 -76.06
C GLY A 806 -5.35 24.21 -74.65
N ARG A 807 -5.85 24.97 -73.66
CA ARG A 807 -5.54 24.93 -72.20
C ARG A 807 -6.89 24.92 -71.43
N PRO A 808 -6.99 24.72 -70.09
CA PRO A 808 -6.28 23.76 -69.21
C PRO A 808 -7.18 23.19 -68.03
N VAL A 809 -6.63 22.23 -67.25
CA VAL A 809 -6.68 22.12 -65.75
C VAL A 809 -7.98 22.37 -64.92
N ARG A 810 -8.25 21.43 -63.97
CA ARG A 810 -9.21 21.47 -62.81
C ARG A 810 -10.71 21.41 -63.18
N VAL A 811 -11.61 20.93 -62.31
CA VAL A 811 -12.36 21.62 -61.22
C VAL A 811 -13.21 20.51 -60.52
N ALA A 812 -13.53 20.39 -59.21
CA ALA A 812 -13.76 21.26 -58.03
C ALA A 812 -15.23 21.73 -57.83
N ARG A 813 -15.73 21.72 -56.57
CA ARG A 813 -17.01 22.33 -56.07
C ARG A 813 -18.38 21.77 -56.55
N VAL A 814 -19.15 21.20 -55.60
CA VAL A 814 -20.43 21.73 -55.04
C VAL A 814 -21.10 22.86 -55.86
N PRO A 815 -22.39 22.78 -56.27
CA PRO A 815 -23.50 23.24 -55.39
C PRO A 815 -24.94 22.69 -55.61
N MET A 816 -25.82 23.08 -54.68
CA MET A 816 -27.24 23.53 -54.82
C MET A 816 -28.20 22.98 -55.90
N GLY A 817 -29.47 22.82 -55.50
CA GLY A 817 -30.64 23.13 -56.36
C GLY A 817 -31.60 21.97 -56.57
N GLY A 818 -32.87 22.15 -56.20
CA GLY A 818 -33.96 21.23 -56.52
C GLY A 818 -34.67 21.57 -57.84
N TRP A 819 -35.62 20.71 -58.23
CA TRP A 819 -36.55 20.94 -59.35
C TRP A 819 -38.00 20.80 -58.85
N ALA A 820 -38.90 21.58 -59.45
CA ALA A 820 -40.36 21.43 -59.39
C ALA A 820 -40.83 20.65 -60.66
N ASP A 821 -42.11 20.36 -60.92
CA ASP A 821 -43.36 20.87 -60.33
C ASP A 821 -44.53 19.86 -60.53
N ASP A 822 -45.77 20.33 -60.33
CA ASP A 822 -47.09 19.78 -60.67
C ASP A 822 -47.75 18.75 -59.72
N GLY A 823 -48.80 19.20 -59.02
CA GLY A 823 -49.60 18.39 -58.08
C GLY A 823 -50.68 19.18 -57.30
N GLN A 824 -51.66 19.75 -58.00
CA GLN A 824 -52.82 20.51 -57.45
C GLN A 824 -53.68 19.71 -56.44
N ALA A 825 -54.43 20.26 -55.46
CA ALA A 825 -54.76 21.65 -55.07
C ALA A 825 -55.02 21.77 -53.52
N ALA A 826 -55.40 22.95 -53.02
CA ALA A 826 -55.38 23.31 -51.59
C ALA A 826 -56.77 23.62 -50.91
N PRO A 827 -56.98 24.63 -50.03
CA PRO A 827 -57.22 24.38 -48.59
C PRO A 827 -58.47 25.07 -47.99
N ARG A 828 -58.68 24.96 -46.65
CA ARG A 828 -59.49 25.91 -45.84
C ARG A 828 -58.90 26.16 -44.43
N HIS A 829 -59.35 27.25 -43.79
CA HIS A 829 -58.80 27.91 -42.60
C HIS A 829 -59.84 28.10 -41.47
N HIS A 830 -59.41 28.71 -40.35
CA HIS A 830 -60.17 29.38 -39.27
C HIS A 830 -60.80 28.52 -38.15
N GLU A 831 -61.04 28.99 -36.91
CA GLU A 831 -60.43 30.06 -36.06
C GLU A 831 -61.09 30.01 -34.63
N ALA A 832 -60.58 30.82 -33.69
CA ALA A 832 -61.27 31.39 -32.51
C ALA A 832 -61.38 30.60 -31.19
N VAL A 833 -61.71 31.36 -30.13
CA VAL A 833 -61.67 31.08 -28.68
C VAL A 833 -62.92 31.70 -28.03
N PRO A 834 -63.50 31.12 -26.96
CA PRO A 834 -63.68 31.88 -25.72
C PRO A 834 -63.52 31.06 -24.40
N GLU A 835 -63.56 31.77 -23.28
CA GLU A 835 -63.45 31.29 -21.89
C GLU A 835 -64.83 31.04 -21.23
N GLU A 836 -64.89 30.39 -20.06
CA GLU A 836 -65.42 30.96 -18.78
C GLU A 836 -65.67 29.92 -17.66
N SER A 837 -65.45 30.35 -16.39
CA SER A 837 -66.11 29.90 -15.14
C SER A 837 -65.98 28.43 -14.63
N SER A 838 -66.46 28.10 -13.42
CA SER A 838 -65.98 28.45 -12.05
C SER A 838 -66.76 27.63 -10.99
N GLU A 839 -66.18 27.41 -9.78
CA GLU A 839 -66.90 27.02 -8.53
C GLU A 839 -67.57 25.60 -8.53
N ASP A 840 -67.84 24.89 -7.42
CA ASP A 840 -67.32 24.85 -6.03
C ASP A 840 -67.71 23.46 -5.40
N GLU A 841 -67.72 23.34 -4.07
CA GLU A 841 -68.29 22.31 -3.18
C GLU A 841 -67.44 21.09 -2.74
N MET A 842 -67.14 21.09 -1.44
CA MET A 842 -66.69 19.98 -0.59
C MET A 842 -67.84 19.58 0.35
N PRO A 843 -68.03 18.28 0.70
CA PRO A 843 -68.34 17.94 2.10
C PRO A 843 -67.62 16.61 2.56
N PRO A 844 -67.89 15.99 3.74
CA PRO A 844 -66.95 16.09 4.86
C PRO A 844 -66.70 14.78 5.68
N HIS A 845 -66.14 14.92 6.89
CA HIS A 845 -65.87 13.92 7.95
C HIS A 845 -64.67 12.98 7.71
N ILE A 846 -63.70 12.77 8.62
CA ILE A 846 -63.65 12.74 10.11
C ILE A 846 -64.36 11.54 10.74
N HIS A 847 -63.59 10.54 11.14
CA HIS A 847 -63.76 9.88 12.44
C HIS A 847 -62.40 9.56 13.08
N LYS A 848 -62.39 9.25 14.38
CA LYS A 848 -61.21 9.28 15.27
C LYS A 848 -61.36 8.22 16.37
N VAL A 849 -60.24 7.79 16.97
CA VAL A 849 -60.13 6.83 18.10
C VAL A 849 -60.47 5.40 17.67
N THR A 850 -59.58 4.41 17.76
CA THR A 850 -58.66 4.07 18.87
C THR A 850 -57.17 4.15 18.54
#